data_AF-A0A420Q2Y3-F1
#
_entry.id   AF-A0A420Q2Y3-F1
#
_cell.length_a   1.000
_cell.length_b   1.000
_cell.length_c   1.000
_cell.angle_alpha   90.00
_cell.angle_beta   90.00
_cell.angle_gamma   90.00
#
_symmetry.space_group_name_H-M   'P 1'
#
loop_
_entity.id
_entity.type
_entity.pdbx_description
1 polymer ?
#
loop_
_entity_poly.entity_id
_entity_poly.type
_entity_poly.pdbx_seq_one_letter_code
_entity_poly.pdbx_strand_id
1 'polypeptide(L)'
;MFDEDNQVQKGRQKCLVHRYKNADGTDNSTTPALVSTKKKTTRKGEVPPLDKDAEELERMETLFKKHEMGEIPRVDWLDQMVFRSFEKRGLQAAKSSMKMLQRQRAINGENDPDNQDGENKDGRPGQSTFLLNVELPRFDFPVVFADHEYDPPPISAFQNLSVSQASLANRQPEVHYGPGINAVGESSSVPGRRLIKVYDPEVGHRDNPAEAKHRRLFRSSYRHGIIDKNLKPNAKVRDELNLIMSYSPTHVLTPEEADLVWKFRYHLTRDKRALTKFVKSVNWRDQGEARQAIQVLGRWTAIDVDDALELLGPSFDNSAVRSYAVDRLRKADDKELLLYLLQLVQALKYEHISADSEEESSQDSSLARFLIQRAAANFLLGNYFHWYLMVECDDASPEQGIDNRNIYRKVAYDFMAELVKQPDGQETRKTLLRQAELVAILSRIAQEVKTSNESIPKKVDRVKHFLADPKNELLSFDPPLPMPLDPSVLITSIIPDQTVVFKSSLNPFKCTFRTTTGSSYAIIFKLGDDLRQDQLVIQIITLMDQLLQKENLDLKLSPYKILATSTSAGASQFVQSQSLSSIANKFKNNPALAYLKINNPDDNQPLGVRQETLDTYVRSCAGYCVITYILGVGDRHLENLLLAPDGHFFHADFGYILGRDPKPFAPLMKLSKEMVDCMGGVNSEYYKQFKQYCFLAFTALRKNSNLILNLFSLMVDANIPDIRLEPDKAVLKVRDRFHLELSEEEALSHFDRIIEEAQTSYAPVVIDKLHEWAQAFRA
;
A
#
# COMPACT_ATOMS: atom_id res chain seq x y z
N MET A 1 14.35 46.79 -5.93
CA MET A 1 13.96 45.88 -7.04
C MET A 1 12.58 45.29 -6.80
N PHE A 2 12.15 45.20 -5.55
CA PHE A 2 10.76 44.95 -5.16
C PHE A 2 10.04 46.29 -4.87
N ASP A 3 8.72 46.32 -4.94
CA ASP A 3 7.88 47.45 -4.52
C ASP A 3 7.43 47.32 -3.05
N GLU A 4 6.68 48.31 -2.54
CA GLU A 4 6.20 48.35 -1.15
C GLU A 4 5.29 47.16 -0.78
N ASP A 5 4.79 46.41 -1.77
CA ASP A 5 3.99 45.19 -1.59
C ASP A 5 4.86 43.91 -1.73
N ASN A 6 6.18 44.04 -1.67
CA ASN A 6 7.17 42.97 -1.89
C ASN A 6 7.08 42.27 -3.25
N GLN A 7 6.50 42.92 -4.27
CA GLN A 7 6.42 42.38 -5.62
C GLN A 7 7.61 42.83 -6.45
N VAL A 8 8.14 41.92 -7.28
CA VAL A 8 9.19 42.28 -8.25
C VAL A 8 8.70 43.40 -9.16
N GLN A 9 9.42 44.52 -9.20
CA GLN A 9 9.10 45.64 -10.08
C GLN A 9 9.24 45.23 -11.54
N LYS A 10 8.28 45.63 -12.39
CA LYS A 10 8.24 45.24 -13.81
C LYS A 10 9.00 46.23 -14.70
N GLY A 11 9.62 45.72 -15.77
CA GLY A 11 10.30 46.53 -16.79
C GLY A 11 11.69 47.04 -16.37
N ARG A 12 12.22 48.01 -17.12
CA ARG A 12 13.58 48.52 -16.94
C ARG A 12 13.73 49.41 -15.69
N GLN A 13 14.74 49.12 -14.87
CA GLN A 13 15.07 49.80 -13.62
C GLN A 13 16.47 50.42 -13.67
N LYS A 14 16.62 51.63 -13.11
CA LYS A 14 17.90 52.34 -12.97
C LYS A 14 18.41 52.24 -11.54
N CYS A 15 19.56 51.63 -11.35
CA CYS A 15 20.23 51.50 -10.06
C CYS A 15 21.54 52.29 -10.05
N LEU A 16 21.79 53.06 -9.00
CA LEU A 16 23.10 53.67 -8.76
C LEU A 16 23.98 52.68 -8.01
N VAL A 17 25.19 52.46 -8.51
CA VAL A 17 26.15 51.56 -7.86
C VAL A 17 27.06 52.35 -6.94
N HIS A 18 27.04 52.01 -5.67
CA HIS A 18 27.90 52.61 -4.64
C HIS A 18 29.08 51.68 -4.34
N ARG A 19 30.30 52.19 -4.47
CA ARG A 19 31.51 51.40 -4.18
C ARG A 19 31.56 51.11 -2.67
N TYR A 20 31.87 49.86 -2.31
CA TYR A 20 31.99 49.36 -0.93
C TYR A 20 30.70 49.40 -0.08
N LYS A 21 29.51 49.36 -0.70
CA LYS A 21 28.23 49.23 0.00
C LYS A 21 27.40 48.10 -0.60
N ASN A 22 27.03 47.10 0.21
CA ASN A 22 26.20 45.98 -0.23
C ASN A 22 24.76 46.45 -0.53
N ALA A 23 24.24 46.06 -1.69
CA ALA A 23 22.84 46.24 -2.05
C ALA A 23 22.02 45.16 -1.33
N ASP A 24 21.25 45.56 -0.32
CA ASP A 24 20.47 44.69 0.56
C ASP A 24 19.05 44.41 0.04
N GLY A 25 18.56 45.17 -0.95
CA GLY A 25 17.35 44.84 -1.73
C GLY A 25 16.02 44.91 -0.97
N THR A 26 16.03 45.25 0.32
CA THR A 26 14.88 45.32 1.22
C THR A 26 14.16 46.68 1.14
N ASP A 27 12.90 46.73 1.58
CA ASP A 27 12.07 47.96 1.59
C ASP A 27 12.70 49.10 2.43
N ASN A 28 13.51 48.73 3.42
CA ASN A 28 14.27 49.64 4.27
C ASN A 28 15.75 49.72 3.86
N SER A 29 16.05 49.58 2.57
CA SER A 29 17.43 49.58 2.06
C SER A 29 18.21 50.80 2.55
N THR A 30 19.39 50.54 3.11
CA THR A 30 20.31 51.62 3.50
C THR A 30 21.06 52.20 2.29
N THR A 31 20.95 51.57 1.13
CA THR A 31 21.59 51.99 -0.12
C THR A 31 20.64 52.95 -0.86
N PRO A 32 21.05 54.20 -1.15
CA PRO A 32 20.16 55.18 -1.78
C PRO A 32 19.66 54.67 -3.14
N ALA A 33 18.39 54.29 -3.21
CA ALA A 33 17.74 53.90 -4.45
C ALA A 33 16.99 55.10 -5.03
N LEU A 34 17.28 55.38 -6.31
CA LEU A 34 16.66 56.40 -7.18
C LEU A 34 17.08 57.86 -6.93
N VAL A 35 17.41 58.55 -8.02
CA VAL A 35 17.53 60.02 -8.04
C VAL A 35 16.20 60.57 -7.54
N SER A 36 16.20 61.13 -6.34
CA SER A 36 15.00 61.72 -5.74
C SER A 36 14.41 62.76 -6.70
N THR A 37 13.22 62.48 -7.24
CA THR A 37 12.33 63.46 -7.90
C THR A 37 11.65 64.38 -6.89
N LYS A 38 12.24 64.60 -5.70
CA LYS A 38 11.82 65.72 -4.84
C LYS A 38 12.40 67.00 -5.39
N LYS A 39 11.56 67.77 -6.08
CA LYS A 39 11.70 69.23 -6.27
C LYS A 39 12.15 69.84 -4.94
N LYS A 40 13.45 70.07 -4.77
CA LYS A 40 13.93 71.02 -3.76
C LYS A 40 13.48 72.39 -4.24
N THR A 41 12.51 72.96 -3.54
CA THR A 41 12.28 74.41 -3.53
C THR A 41 13.54 75.09 -3.01
N THR A 42 14.49 75.39 -3.89
CA THR A 42 15.64 76.24 -3.58
C THR A 42 15.26 77.71 -3.80
N ARG A 43 15.52 78.49 -2.76
CA ARG A 43 15.45 79.95 -2.74
C ARG A 43 16.33 80.56 -3.84
N LYS A 44 15.89 81.73 -4.31
CA LYS A 44 16.53 82.67 -5.24
C LYS A 44 18.07 82.67 -5.18
N GLY A 45 18.68 82.64 -6.37
CA GLY A 45 20.06 83.05 -6.63
C GLY A 45 20.92 81.92 -7.16
N GLU A 46 21.41 82.09 -8.40
CA GLU A 46 22.31 81.20 -9.15
C GLU A 46 21.66 79.95 -9.77
N VAL A 47 21.33 80.09 -11.07
CA VAL A 47 20.96 78.98 -11.96
C VAL A 47 22.25 78.47 -12.62
N PRO A 48 22.76 77.26 -12.30
CA PRO A 48 23.66 76.58 -13.23
C PRO A 48 22.84 76.14 -14.45
N PRO A 49 23.41 76.04 -15.66
CA PRO A 49 22.65 75.66 -16.83
C PRO A 49 22.20 74.20 -16.67
N LEU A 50 20.95 74.00 -16.26
CA LEU A 50 20.32 72.70 -16.17
C LEU A 50 20.07 72.21 -17.61
N ASP A 51 20.66 71.05 -17.87
CA ASP A 51 20.78 70.39 -19.15
C ASP A 51 19.40 69.96 -19.67
N LYS A 52 18.78 70.77 -20.55
CA LYS A 52 17.47 70.48 -21.17
C LYS A 52 17.42 69.10 -21.81
N ASP A 53 18.56 68.61 -22.29
CA ASP A 53 18.69 67.29 -22.90
C ASP A 53 18.52 66.16 -21.88
N ALA A 54 18.89 66.37 -20.61
CA ALA A 54 18.71 65.39 -19.55
C ALA A 54 17.23 65.28 -19.11
N GLU A 55 16.51 66.40 -19.02
CA GLU A 55 15.08 66.41 -18.72
C GLU A 55 14.24 65.80 -19.86
N GLU A 56 14.58 66.07 -21.12
CA GLU A 56 13.92 65.40 -22.25
C GLU A 56 14.18 63.88 -22.27
N LEU A 57 15.38 63.44 -21.89
CA LEU A 57 15.75 62.03 -21.86
C LEU A 57 15.01 61.28 -20.75
N GLU A 58 14.88 61.87 -19.57
CA GLU A 58 14.07 61.33 -18.47
C GLU A 58 12.58 61.25 -18.84
N ARG A 59 12.03 62.29 -19.49
CA ARG A 59 10.66 62.27 -19.99
C ARG A 59 10.45 61.17 -21.03
N MET A 60 11.38 61.00 -21.98
CA MET A 60 11.28 59.94 -22.97
C MET A 60 11.34 58.55 -22.34
N GLU A 61 12.18 58.32 -21.34
CA GLU A 61 12.22 57.03 -20.61
C GLU A 61 10.92 56.68 -19.90
N THR A 62 10.24 57.67 -19.31
CA THR A 62 8.90 57.43 -18.71
C THR A 62 7.87 57.01 -19.76
N LEU A 63 7.96 57.55 -20.99
CA LEU A 63 7.09 57.17 -22.09
C LEU A 63 7.41 55.78 -22.65
N PHE A 64 8.69 55.41 -22.69
CA PHE A 64 9.10 54.04 -23.02
C PHE A 64 8.55 53.02 -22.03
N LYS A 65 8.62 53.31 -20.73
CA LYS A 65 8.05 52.43 -19.70
C LYS A 65 6.54 52.24 -19.92
N LYS A 66 5.81 53.29 -20.28
CA LYS A 66 4.37 53.21 -20.62
C LYS A 66 4.09 52.42 -21.89
N HIS A 67 4.94 52.56 -22.91
CA HIS A 67 4.86 51.76 -24.12
C HIS A 67 5.12 50.27 -23.85
N GLU A 68 6.13 49.93 -23.05
CA GLU A 68 6.42 48.56 -22.61
C GLU A 68 5.31 47.97 -21.70
N MET A 69 4.64 48.80 -20.91
CA MET A 69 3.46 48.41 -20.12
C MET A 69 2.19 48.20 -20.96
N GLY A 70 2.23 48.48 -22.27
CA GLY A 70 1.08 48.34 -23.16
C GLY A 70 0.04 49.46 -23.04
N GLU A 71 0.38 50.56 -22.36
CA GLU A 71 -0.49 51.74 -22.23
C GLU A 71 -0.45 52.63 -23.49
N ILE A 72 0.55 52.44 -24.36
CA ILE A 72 0.68 53.13 -25.65
C ILE A 72 0.59 52.06 -26.77
N PRO A 73 -0.25 52.27 -27.80
CA PRO A 73 -0.35 51.35 -28.93
C PRO A 73 0.97 51.23 -29.70
N ARG A 74 1.38 49.99 -29.99
CA ARG A 74 2.62 49.69 -30.71
C ARG A 74 2.47 49.94 -32.22
N VAL A 75 3.40 50.68 -32.82
CA VAL A 75 3.46 50.95 -34.26
C VAL A 75 4.90 50.73 -34.73
N ASP A 76 5.18 49.52 -35.20
CA ASP A 76 6.55 48.99 -35.34
C ASP A 76 7.53 49.90 -36.11
N TRP A 77 7.09 50.53 -37.20
CA TRP A 77 7.97 51.40 -37.99
C TRP A 77 8.26 52.75 -37.30
N LEU A 78 7.28 53.28 -36.56
CA LEU A 78 7.42 54.53 -35.83
C LEU A 78 8.26 54.31 -34.57
N ASP A 79 8.02 53.21 -33.88
CA ASP A 79 8.76 52.79 -32.68
C ASP A 79 10.24 52.58 -33.00
N GLN A 80 10.58 51.89 -34.09
CA GLN A 80 11.98 51.72 -34.52
C GLN A 80 12.68 53.07 -34.80
N MET A 81 11.95 54.04 -35.34
CA MET A 81 12.49 55.37 -35.65
C MET A 81 12.72 56.20 -34.37
N VAL A 82 11.79 56.12 -33.42
CA VAL A 82 11.90 56.74 -32.08
C VAL A 82 13.03 56.09 -31.28
N PHE A 83 13.14 54.75 -31.30
CA PHE A 83 14.17 54.00 -30.60
C PHE A 83 15.58 54.36 -31.10
N ARG A 84 15.76 54.45 -32.42
CA ARG A 84 17.03 54.93 -33.02
C ARG A 84 17.35 56.38 -32.68
N SER A 85 16.34 57.26 -32.65
CA SER A 85 16.54 58.67 -32.28
C SER A 85 16.95 58.82 -30.82
N PHE A 86 16.31 58.05 -29.94
CA PHE A 86 16.59 58.00 -28.51
C PHE A 86 18.00 57.46 -28.23
N GLU A 87 18.39 56.35 -28.84
CA GLU A 87 19.72 55.77 -28.69
C GLU A 87 20.82 56.75 -29.13
N LYS A 88 20.60 57.46 -30.25
CA LYS A 88 21.52 58.49 -30.75
C LYS A 88 21.67 59.68 -29.79
N ARG A 89 20.57 60.15 -29.18
CA ARG A 89 20.60 61.22 -28.17
C ARG A 89 21.23 60.77 -26.86
N GLY A 90 20.96 59.54 -26.41
CA GLY A 90 21.58 58.95 -25.21
C GLY A 90 23.10 58.82 -25.35
N LEU A 91 23.59 58.41 -26.52
CA LEU A 91 25.02 58.38 -26.85
C LEU A 91 25.65 59.78 -26.86
N GLN A 92 24.92 60.81 -27.31
CA GLN A 92 25.39 62.20 -27.27
C GLN A 92 25.46 62.74 -25.84
N ALA A 93 24.41 62.54 -25.03
CA ALA A 93 24.38 62.96 -23.63
C ALA A 93 25.48 62.28 -22.79
N ALA A 94 25.73 60.99 -23.00
CA ALA A 94 26.80 60.25 -22.36
C ALA A 94 28.20 60.77 -22.76
N LYS A 95 28.42 61.10 -24.04
CA LYS A 95 29.67 61.72 -24.53
C LYS A 95 29.89 63.12 -23.94
N SER A 96 28.84 63.93 -23.82
CA SER A 96 28.89 65.26 -23.21
C SER A 96 29.20 65.19 -21.72
N SER A 97 28.56 64.27 -21.00
CA SER A 97 28.81 64.02 -19.57
C SER A 97 30.23 63.51 -19.30
N MET A 98 30.75 62.58 -20.12
CA MET A 98 32.13 62.11 -20.02
C MET A 98 33.14 63.23 -20.29
N LYS A 99 32.88 64.12 -21.26
CA LYS A 99 33.73 65.31 -21.52
C LYS A 99 33.71 66.29 -20.34
N MET A 100 32.57 66.50 -19.69
CA MET A 100 32.49 67.32 -18.47
C MET A 100 33.29 66.69 -17.33
N LEU A 101 33.13 65.40 -17.08
CA LEU A 101 33.88 64.65 -16.06
C LEU A 101 35.40 64.65 -16.30
N GLN A 102 35.83 64.52 -17.56
CA GLN A 102 37.25 64.66 -17.94
C GLN A 102 37.77 66.09 -17.71
N ARG A 103 36.95 67.11 -18.00
CA ARG A 103 37.30 68.51 -17.73
C ARG A 103 37.39 68.80 -16.23
N GLN A 104 36.52 68.20 -15.43
CA GLN A 104 36.52 68.31 -13.97
C GLN A 104 37.73 67.61 -13.34
N ARG A 105 38.13 66.44 -13.87
CA ARG A 105 39.38 65.75 -13.50
C ARG A 105 40.63 66.55 -13.85
N ALA A 106 40.64 67.21 -15.01
CA ALA A 106 41.74 68.07 -15.42
C ALA A 106 41.88 69.35 -14.57
N ILE A 107 40.79 69.85 -13.98
CA ILE A 107 40.79 71.02 -13.06
C ILE A 107 41.24 70.62 -11.64
N ASN A 108 40.96 69.40 -11.20
CA ASN A 108 41.30 68.92 -9.85
C ASN A 108 42.71 68.33 -9.71
N GLY A 109 43.55 68.37 -10.75
CA GLY A 109 44.99 68.11 -10.63
C GLY A 109 45.38 66.70 -10.18
N GLU A 110 44.67 65.65 -10.62
CA GLU A 110 45.11 64.26 -10.45
C GLU A 110 45.73 63.75 -11.74
N ASN A 111 47.04 63.96 -11.91
CA ASN A 111 47.87 63.24 -12.86
C ASN A 111 49.02 62.58 -12.09
N ASP A 112 48.72 61.50 -11.37
CA ASP A 112 49.73 60.56 -10.90
C ASP A 112 49.15 59.13 -10.99
N PRO A 113 49.76 58.18 -11.75
CA PRO A 113 49.16 56.86 -11.98
C PRO A 113 49.26 55.89 -10.80
N ASP A 114 50.00 56.23 -9.73
CA ASP A 114 50.45 55.26 -8.72
C ASP A 114 49.81 55.40 -7.32
N ASN A 115 48.70 56.14 -7.20
CA ASN A 115 48.01 56.28 -5.90
C ASN A 115 46.58 55.74 -5.98
N GLN A 116 46.43 54.41 -6.04
CA GLN A 116 45.12 53.74 -6.06
C GLN A 116 44.53 53.39 -4.69
N ASP A 117 45.18 53.76 -3.59
CA ASP A 117 44.66 53.49 -2.23
C ASP A 117 44.53 54.79 -1.42
N GLY A 118 43.54 55.60 -1.81
CA GLY A 118 43.09 56.76 -1.03
C GLY A 118 41.77 56.46 -0.32
N GLU A 119 41.84 55.89 0.89
CA GLU A 119 40.74 55.97 1.85
C GLU A 119 40.48 57.44 2.21
N ASN A 120 39.28 57.94 1.89
CA ASN A 120 38.81 59.21 2.45
C ASN A 120 38.55 59.02 3.95
N LYS A 121 39.34 59.70 4.80
CA LYS A 121 39.32 59.61 6.27
C LYS A 121 38.01 60.03 6.98
N ASP A 122 36.93 60.32 6.25
CA ASP A 122 35.64 60.72 6.81
C ASP A 122 34.48 59.75 6.52
N GLY A 123 34.73 58.56 5.96
CA GLY A 123 33.71 57.51 5.83
C GLY A 123 32.46 57.90 5.01
N ARG A 124 32.50 59.01 4.26
CA ARG A 124 31.43 59.41 3.34
C ARG A 124 31.70 58.79 1.97
N PRO A 125 30.73 58.07 1.38
CA PRO A 125 30.91 57.48 0.06
C PRO A 125 31.15 58.58 -0.96
N GLY A 126 32.24 58.46 -1.73
CA GLY A 126 32.48 59.33 -2.88
C GLY A 126 31.31 59.27 -3.87
N GLN A 127 31.11 60.35 -4.65
CA GLN A 127 30.03 60.44 -5.64
C GLN A 127 30.07 59.23 -6.60
N SER A 128 29.04 58.40 -6.52
CA SER A 128 28.84 57.19 -7.31
C SER A 128 28.88 57.52 -8.81
N THR A 129 29.84 56.93 -9.54
CA THR A 129 30.10 57.23 -10.96
C THR A 129 29.50 56.19 -11.93
N PHE A 130 28.76 55.19 -11.43
CA PHE A 130 28.25 54.10 -12.26
C PHE A 130 26.74 53.90 -12.10
N LEU A 131 26.05 53.92 -13.24
CA LEU A 131 24.61 53.65 -13.38
C LEU A 131 24.42 52.26 -14.00
N LEU A 132 23.67 51.40 -13.32
CA LEU A 132 23.30 50.08 -13.81
C LEU A 132 21.84 50.11 -14.28
N ASN A 133 21.60 49.70 -15.53
CA ASN A 133 20.25 49.45 -16.03
C ASN A 133 19.95 47.96 -15.90
N VAL A 134 18.91 47.59 -15.17
CA VAL A 134 18.47 46.20 -15.00
C VAL A 134 17.10 46.03 -15.64
N GLU A 135 16.96 45.04 -16.52
CA GLU A 135 15.69 44.71 -17.17
C GLU A 135 15.10 43.47 -16.51
N LEU A 136 13.90 43.59 -15.93
CA LEU A 136 13.22 42.51 -15.23
C LEU A 136 12.12 41.90 -16.12
N PRO A 137 12.07 40.56 -16.25
CA PRO A 137 11.07 39.88 -17.06
C PRO A 137 9.66 40.08 -16.51
N ARG A 138 8.67 40.09 -17.42
CA ARG A 138 7.26 40.21 -17.06
C ARG A 138 6.67 38.84 -16.76
N PHE A 139 6.06 38.73 -15.57
CA PHE A 139 5.22 37.59 -15.19
C PHE A 139 3.75 38.00 -15.18
N ASP A 140 2.87 37.08 -15.59
CA ASP A 140 1.41 37.28 -15.62
C ASP A 140 0.77 37.24 -14.22
N PHE A 141 1.54 36.83 -13.21
CA PHE A 141 1.17 36.81 -11.80
C PHE A 141 2.23 37.55 -10.96
N PRO A 142 1.86 38.13 -9.80
CA PRO A 142 2.79 38.83 -8.93
C PRO A 142 3.82 37.85 -8.33
N VAL A 143 5.11 38.16 -8.50
CA VAL A 143 6.21 37.40 -7.89
C VAL A 143 6.59 38.11 -6.60
N VAL A 144 6.35 37.46 -5.46
CA VAL A 144 6.57 38.02 -4.13
C VAL A 144 7.85 37.42 -3.54
N PHE A 145 8.67 38.24 -2.89
CA PHE A 145 9.84 37.79 -2.14
C PHE A 145 9.40 36.85 -0.98
N ALA A 146 10.03 35.68 -0.86
CA ALA A 146 9.68 34.71 0.18
C ALA A 146 10.68 34.79 1.34
N ASP A 147 10.22 35.21 2.52
CA ASP A 147 11.03 35.34 3.75
C ASP A 147 11.43 34.00 4.39
N HIS A 148 10.94 32.86 3.86
CA HIS A 148 11.16 31.55 4.47
C HIS A 148 12.02 30.68 3.55
N GLU A 149 13.30 30.57 3.92
CA GLU A 149 14.25 29.61 3.35
C GLU A 149 13.90 28.23 3.91
N TYR A 150 13.57 27.28 3.03
CA TYR A 150 13.30 25.90 3.44
C TYR A 150 14.64 25.19 3.62
N ASP A 151 14.91 24.70 4.82
CA ASP A 151 16.12 23.91 5.05
C ASP A 151 16.14 22.67 4.15
N PRO A 152 17.28 22.38 3.49
CA PRO A 152 17.41 21.18 2.67
C PRO A 152 17.16 19.93 3.54
N PRO A 153 16.32 18.98 3.10
CA PRO A 153 16.06 17.77 3.87
C PRO A 153 17.37 17.01 4.12
N PRO A 154 17.59 16.45 5.33
CA PRO A 154 18.81 15.69 5.59
C PRO A 154 18.88 14.47 4.66
N ILE A 155 20.09 14.03 4.27
CA ILE A 155 20.29 12.87 3.37
C ILE A 155 19.59 11.61 3.91
N SER A 156 19.41 11.49 5.22
CA SER A 156 18.65 10.41 5.89
C SER A 156 17.15 10.42 5.60
N ALA A 157 16.55 11.55 5.21
CA ALA A 157 15.12 11.67 4.87
C ALA A 157 14.73 10.92 3.58
N PHE A 158 15.71 10.44 2.79
CA PHE A 158 15.49 9.57 1.64
C PHE A 158 15.16 8.11 1.99
N GLN A 159 15.15 7.72 3.28
CA GLN A 159 14.65 6.41 3.68
C GLN A 159 13.11 6.39 3.67
N ASN A 160 12.60 5.53 2.80
CA ASN A 160 11.20 5.16 2.55
C ASN A 160 10.37 6.25 1.87
N LEU A 161 10.52 6.37 0.55
CA LEU A 161 9.45 6.85 -0.32
C LEU A 161 8.33 5.81 -0.32
N SER A 162 7.09 6.27 -0.14
CA SER A 162 5.90 5.46 -0.45
C SER A 162 5.90 5.08 -1.93
N VAL A 163 5.42 3.86 -2.21
CA VAL A 163 5.23 3.19 -3.51
C VAL A 163 4.73 4.13 -4.61
N SER A 164 3.89 5.10 -4.28
CA SER A 164 3.27 6.04 -5.22
C SER A 164 4.24 7.04 -5.87
N GLN A 165 5.42 7.30 -5.31
CA GLN A 165 6.35 8.33 -5.82
C GLN A 165 7.52 7.76 -6.64
N ALA A 166 7.68 6.43 -6.70
CA ALA A 166 8.78 5.78 -7.44
C ALA A 166 8.69 5.96 -8.97
N SER A 167 7.48 6.16 -9.51
CA SER A 167 7.28 6.28 -10.97
C SER A 167 7.77 7.61 -11.58
N LEU A 168 8.03 8.64 -10.77
CA LEU A 168 8.53 9.94 -11.25
C LEU A 168 10.06 10.02 -11.30
N ALA A 169 10.78 9.06 -10.68
CA ALA A 169 12.24 9.10 -10.54
C ALA A 169 13.02 8.69 -11.82
N ASN A 170 12.34 8.34 -12.91
CA ASN A 170 12.98 7.81 -14.13
C ASN A 170 13.43 8.86 -15.17
N ARG A 171 13.52 10.15 -14.81
CA ARG A 171 14.18 11.16 -15.66
C ARG A 171 15.31 11.84 -14.89
N GLN A 172 16.41 11.11 -14.71
CA GLN A 172 17.63 11.70 -14.14
C GLN A 172 18.39 12.49 -15.23
N PRO A 173 18.77 13.75 -14.99
CA PRO A 173 19.59 14.50 -15.93
C PRO A 173 21.04 13.98 -15.94
N GLU A 174 21.56 13.62 -17.12
CA GLU A 174 22.96 13.26 -17.32
C GLU A 174 23.84 14.50 -17.44
N VAL A 175 24.84 14.67 -16.56
CA VAL A 175 25.86 15.71 -16.71
C VAL A 175 27.11 15.10 -17.33
N HIS A 176 27.46 15.54 -18.54
CA HIS A 176 28.72 15.18 -19.20
C HIS A 176 29.79 16.22 -18.87
N TYR A 177 30.98 15.79 -18.47
CA TYR A 177 32.13 16.68 -18.43
C TYR A 177 32.51 17.11 -19.84
N GLY A 178 32.75 18.42 -20.03
CA GLY A 178 33.24 18.97 -21.28
C GLY A 178 34.64 18.42 -21.64
N PRO A 179 35.06 18.51 -22.91
CA PRO A 179 36.32 17.96 -23.36
C PRO A 179 37.49 18.65 -22.64
N GLY A 180 38.35 17.90 -21.94
CA GLY A 180 39.59 18.40 -21.35
C GLY A 180 39.77 18.20 -19.84
N ILE A 181 38.77 17.69 -19.11
CA ILE A 181 38.91 17.40 -17.68
C ILE A 181 39.26 15.92 -17.49
N ASN A 182 40.55 15.59 -17.60
CA ASN A 182 41.05 14.27 -17.21
C ASN A 182 41.30 14.25 -15.69
N ALA A 183 40.57 13.39 -14.99
CA ALA A 183 40.84 13.09 -13.59
C ALA A 183 42.23 12.44 -13.46
N VAL A 184 43.09 13.06 -12.66
CA VAL A 184 44.38 12.48 -12.27
C VAL A 184 44.11 11.39 -11.23
N GLY A 185 44.45 10.13 -11.56
CA GLY A 185 44.59 9.06 -10.58
C GLY A 185 43.65 7.86 -10.76
N GLU A 186 44.30 6.71 -10.92
CA GLU A 186 43.83 5.33 -10.72
C GLU A 186 43.37 4.51 -11.94
N SER A 187 44.22 3.50 -12.15
CA SER A 187 44.12 2.33 -13.02
C SER A 187 43.11 1.31 -12.50
N SER A 188 42.13 0.94 -13.32
CA SER A 188 41.73 -0.45 -13.63
C SER A 188 40.37 -0.47 -14.32
N SER A 189 40.21 -1.48 -15.17
CA SER A 189 39.20 -1.69 -16.19
C SER A 189 37.79 -2.02 -15.68
N VAL A 190 36.81 -1.13 -15.86
CA VAL A 190 35.39 -1.43 -16.12
C VAL A 190 34.78 -0.27 -16.95
N PRO A 191 34.04 -0.50 -18.05
CA PRO A 191 33.39 0.58 -18.80
C PRO A 191 32.10 0.98 -18.07
N GLY A 192 32.24 1.83 -17.06
CA GLY A 192 31.14 2.42 -16.33
C GLY A 192 31.43 3.89 -16.11
N ARG A 193 30.69 4.77 -16.81
CA ARG A 193 30.64 6.21 -16.53
C ARG A 193 30.47 6.39 -15.02
N ARG A 194 31.39 7.08 -14.36
CA ARG A 194 31.33 7.36 -12.92
C ARG A 194 30.19 8.37 -12.70
N LEU A 195 28.98 7.86 -12.48
CA LEU A 195 27.81 8.65 -12.14
C LEU A 195 28.06 9.36 -10.81
N ILE A 196 28.05 10.69 -10.83
CA ILE A 196 28.05 11.49 -9.60
C ILE A 196 26.59 11.74 -9.24
N LYS A 197 26.17 11.21 -8.09
CA LYS A 197 24.86 11.54 -7.51
C LYS A 197 24.97 12.94 -6.91
N VAL A 198 24.37 13.92 -7.58
CA VAL A 198 24.24 15.27 -7.04
C VAL A 198 22.97 15.31 -6.18
N TYR A 199 23.10 15.82 -4.97
CA TYR A 199 21.98 16.04 -4.07
C TYR A 199 21.07 17.12 -4.66
N ASP A 200 19.84 16.72 -5.01
CA ASP A 200 18.77 17.66 -5.37
C ASP A 200 17.84 17.83 -4.15
N PRO A 201 17.93 18.97 -3.42
CA PRO A 201 17.10 19.24 -2.27
C PRO A 201 15.60 19.27 -2.58
N GLU A 202 15.20 19.56 -3.83
CA GLU A 202 13.78 19.60 -4.20
C GLU A 202 13.19 18.19 -4.40
N VAL A 203 14.01 17.19 -4.75
CA VAL A 203 13.58 15.79 -4.90
C VAL A 203 13.33 15.12 -3.55
N GLY A 204 13.96 15.61 -2.47
CA GLY A 204 13.78 15.10 -1.10
C GLY A 204 12.52 15.62 -0.39
N HIS A 205 11.85 16.65 -0.93
CA HIS A 205 10.62 17.17 -0.35
C HIS A 205 9.42 16.31 -0.75
N ARG A 206 8.82 15.61 0.23
CA ARG A 206 7.63 14.76 0.01
C ARG A 206 6.40 15.54 -0.49
N ASP A 207 6.32 16.83 -0.17
CA ASP A 207 5.18 17.71 -0.46
C ASP A 207 5.65 18.92 -1.28
N ASN A 208 4.92 19.27 -2.35
CA ASN A 208 5.15 20.50 -3.10
C ASN A 208 4.87 21.71 -2.19
N PRO A 209 5.86 22.59 -1.90
CA PRO A 209 5.67 23.73 -1.00
C PRO A 209 4.56 24.69 -1.44
N ALA A 210 4.37 24.86 -2.75
CA ALA A 210 3.31 25.70 -3.31
C ALA A 210 1.92 25.11 -3.06
N GLU A 211 1.76 23.80 -3.25
CA GLU A 211 0.51 23.09 -2.94
C GLU A 211 0.23 23.05 -1.43
N ALA A 212 1.26 22.83 -0.61
CA ALA A 212 1.15 22.87 0.85
C ALA A 212 0.71 24.26 1.33
N LYS A 213 1.28 25.33 0.75
CA LYS A 213 0.86 26.71 1.04
C LYS A 213 -0.56 26.98 0.54
N HIS A 214 -0.90 26.56 -0.68
CA HIS A 214 -2.26 26.68 -1.23
C HIS A 214 -3.30 26.00 -0.33
N ARG A 215 -3.06 24.74 0.04
CA ARG A 215 -3.93 23.95 0.94
C ARG A 215 -4.09 24.62 2.29
N ARG A 216 -2.99 25.07 2.91
CA ARG A 216 -3.03 25.81 4.19
C ARG A 216 -3.84 27.09 4.04
N LEU A 217 -3.66 27.87 2.98
CA LEU A 217 -4.43 29.09 2.75
C LEU A 217 -5.91 28.80 2.53
N PHE A 218 -6.23 27.86 1.64
CA PHE A 218 -7.60 27.42 1.37
C PHE A 218 -8.29 26.96 2.65
N ARG A 219 -7.67 26.05 3.42
CA ARG A 219 -8.23 25.51 4.66
C ARG A 219 -8.21 26.51 5.82
N SER A 220 -7.25 27.44 5.87
CA SER A 220 -7.15 28.50 6.89
C SER A 220 -8.20 29.60 6.72
N SER A 221 -8.65 29.86 5.49
CA SER A 221 -9.83 30.71 5.23
C SER A 221 -11.08 30.15 5.93
N TYR A 222 -11.19 28.83 6.03
CA TYR A 222 -12.20 28.13 6.84
C TYR A 222 -11.81 27.94 8.32
N ARG A 223 -10.57 28.23 8.75
CA ARG A 223 -10.20 28.26 10.19
C ARG A 223 -10.58 29.59 10.86
N HIS A 224 -10.47 30.70 10.12
CA HIS A 224 -10.69 32.06 10.65
C HIS A 224 -12.00 32.69 10.19
N GLY A 225 -12.68 32.12 9.17
CA GLY A 225 -14.02 32.51 8.77
C GLY A 225 -15.13 31.81 9.58
N ILE A 226 -16.36 32.32 9.50
CA ILE A 226 -17.55 31.65 10.05
C ILE A 226 -17.72 30.31 9.33
N ILE A 227 -17.38 29.21 9.98
CA ILE A 227 -17.62 27.86 9.45
C ILE A 227 -19.14 27.63 9.40
N ASP A 228 -19.71 27.69 8.21
CA ASP A 228 -21.10 27.28 8.00
C ASP A 228 -21.20 25.75 8.11
N LYS A 229 -21.51 25.27 9.31
CA LYS A 229 -21.76 23.85 9.59
C LYS A 229 -22.99 23.30 8.84
N ASN A 230 -23.82 24.19 8.28
CA ASN A 230 -24.99 23.85 7.49
C ASN A 230 -24.75 23.94 5.98
N LEU A 231 -23.50 24.14 5.54
CA LEU A 231 -23.13 24.18 4.13
C LEU A 231 -23.56 22.89 3.42
N LYS A 232 -24.42 23.02 2.41
CA LYS A 232 -24.92 21.91 1.59
C LYS A 232 -24.36 21.99 0.17
N PRO A 233 -23.97 20.87 -0.44
CA PRO A 233 -23.55 20.85 -1.83
C PRO A 233 -24.74 21.09 -2.76
N ASN A 234 -24.51 21.85 -3.83
CA ASN A 234 -25.45 21.96 -4.93
C ASN A 234 -25.49 20.63 -5.73
N ALA A 235 -26.39 20.51 -6.73
CA ALA A 235 -26.57 19.25 -7.46
C ALA A 235 -25.27 18.75 -8.11
N LYS A 236 -24.55 19.61 -8.83
CA LYS A 236 -23.29 19.26 -9.50
C LYS A 236 -22.22 18.76 -8.51
N VAL A 237 -22.03 19.48 -7.40
CA VAL A 237 -21.06 19.09 -6.37
C VAL A 237 -21.47 17.79 -5.68
N ARG A 238 -22.77 17.53 -5.55
CA ARG A 238 -23.26 16.26 -4.99
C ARG A 238 -22.91 15.10 -5.90
N ASP A 239 -23.03 15.26 -7.21
CA ASP A 239 -22.66 14.23 -8.18
C ASP A 239 -21.14 13.96 -8.16
N GLU A 240 -20.33 15.01 -8.08
CA GLU A 240 -18.87 14.89 -7.88
C GLU A 240 -18.51 14.18 -6.57
N LEU A 241 -19.15 14.54 -5.45
CA LEU A 241 -18.95 13.86 -4.17
C LEU A 241 -19.39 12.39 -4.24
N ASN A 242 -20.51 12.08 -4.88
CA ASN A 242 -20.98 10.70 -5.05
C ASN A 242 -20.00 9.86 -5.87
N LEU A 243 -19.37 10.43 -6.90
CA LEU A 243 -18.31 9.76 -7.65
C LEU A 243 -17.12 9.44 -6.75
N ILE A 244 -16.66 10.40 -5.95
CA ILE A 244 -15.56 10.19 -4.98
C ILE A 244 -15.93 9.09 -3.96
N MET A 245 -17.19 9.03 -3.51
CA MET A 245 -17.66 7.99 -2.58
C MET A 245 -17.70 6.59 -3.21
N SER A 246 -17.73 6.48 -4.53
CA SER A 246 -17.71 5.19 -5.26
C SER A 246 -16.29 4.63 -5.45
N TYR A 247 -15.26 5.42 -5.15
CA TYR A 247 -13.88 5.00 -5.34
C TYR A 247 -13.50 3.84 -4.41
N SER A 248 -12.66 2.94 -4.94
CA SER A 248 -12.04 1.84 -4.20
C SER A 248 -11.33 2.31 -2.92
N PRO A 249 -11.23 1.47 -1.87
CA PRO A 249 -10.35 1.70 -0.71
C PRO A 249 -8.90 2.02 -1.11
N THR A 250 -8.38 1.46 -2.21
CA THR A 250 -7.00 1.72 -2.65
C THR A 250 -6.83 3.01 -3.45
N HIS A 251 -7.91 3.73 -3.77
CA HIS A 251 -7.83 4.95 -4.57
C HIS A 251 -7.25 6.13 -3.77
N VAL A 252 -6.31 6.84 -4.38
CA VAL A 252 -5.69 8.05 -3.81
C VAL A 252 -6.44 9.27 -4.31
N LEU A 253 -6.94 10.09 -3.39
CA LEU A 253 -7.66 11.32 -3.73
C LEU A 253 -6.71 12.39 -4.28
N THR A 254 -7.13 13.13 -5.29
CA THR A 254 -6.39 14.32 -5.72
C THR A 254 -6.49 15.43 -4.66
N PRO A 255 -5.57 16.43 -4.66
CA PRO A 255 -5.66 17.56 -3.74
C PRO A 255 -6.99 18.30 -3.80
N GLU A 256 -7.56 18.47 -4.99
CA GLU A 256 -8.85 19.15 -5.22
C GLU A 256 -10.02 18.32 -4.67
N GLU A 257 -10.01 17.01 -4.90
CA GLU A 257 -11.01 16.09 -4.35
C GLU A 257 -10.95 16.07 -2.81
N ALA A 258 -9.74 16.03 -2.24
CA ALA A 258 -9.51 16.08 -0.81
C ALA A 258 -10.05 17.39 -0.20
N ASP A 259 -9.80 18.52 -0.84
CA ASP A 259 -10.32 19.82 -0.41
C ASP A 259 -11.84 19.93 -0.55
N LEU A 260 -12.43 19.28 -1.56
CA LEU A 260 -13.89 19.19 -1.70
C LEU A 260 -14.52 18.37 -0.56
N VAL A 261 -13.95 17.21 -0.25
CA VAL A 261 -14.39 16.37 0.88
C VAL A 261 -14.24 17.13 2.20
N TRP A 262 -13.10 17.82 2.39
CA TRP A 262 -12.87 18.65 3.57
C TRP A 262 -13.90 19.76 3.71
N LYS A 263 -14.23 20.47 2.62
CA LYS A 263 -15.21 21.55 2.59
C LYS A 263 -16.60 21.10 3.04
N PHE A 264 -17.06 19.93 2.58
CA PHE A 264 -18.40 19.41 2.87
C PHE A 264 -18.44 18.37 4.01
N ARG A 265 -17.35 18.21 4.79
CA ARG A 265 -17.23 17.19 5.86
C ARG A 265 -18.42 17.10 6.81
N TYR A 266 -19.01 18.23 7.22
CA TYR A 266 -20.17 18.23 8.12
C TYR A 266 -21.43 17.65 7.46
N HIS A 267 -21.63 17.89 6.17
CA HIS A 267 -22.72 17.27 5.40
C HIS A 267 -22.49 15.76 5.24
N LEU A 268 -21.24 15.36 5.01
CA LEU A 268 -20.84 13.98 4.78
C LEU A 268 -20.90 13.09 6.03
N THR A 269 -20.98 13.67 7.24
CA THR A 269 -21.10 12.90 8.51
C THR A 269 -22.24 11.88 8.53
N ARG A 270 -23.25 12.03 7.67
CA ARG A 270 -24.40 11.12 7.55
C ARG A 270 -24.17 9.95 6.59
N ASP A 271 -23.14 10.00 5.75
CA ASP A 271 -22.80 8.93 4.80
C ASP A 271 -21.62 8.12 5.34
N LYS A 272 -21.85 6.83 5.63
CA LYS A 272 -20.81 5.93 6.14
C LYS A 272 -19.63 5.78 5.19
N ARG A 273 -19.89 5.74 3.88
CA ARG A 273 -18.88 5.54 2.81
C ARG A 273 -17.87 6.68 2.74
N ALA A 274 -18.29 7.85 3.21
CA ALA A 274 -17.49 9.06 3.15
C ALA A 274 -16.43 9.15 4.25
N LEU A 275 -16.49 8.31 5.29
CA LEU A 275 -15.56 8.41 6.42
C LEU A 275 -14.12 8.14 5.99
N THR A 276 -13.86 7.02 5.32
CA THR A 276 -12.48 6.65 4.93
C THR A 276 -11.89 7.68 3.96
N LYS A 277 -12.72 8.23 3.07
CA LYS A 277 -12.33 9.33 2.16
C LYS A 277 -12.02 10.62 2.92
N PHE A 278 -12.80 10.94 3.95
CA PHE A 278 -12.53 12.08 4.82
C PHE A 278 -11.22 11.93 5.58
N VAL A 279 -10.95 10.77 6.19
CA VAL A 279 -9.69 10.52 6.91
C VAL A 279 -8.49 10.67 5.97
N LYS A 280 -8.60 10.21 4.71
CA LYS A 280 -7.57 10.40 3.67
C LYS A 280 -7.38 11.85 3.22
N SER A 281 -8.41 12.69 3.32
CA SER A 281 -8.30 14.09 2.92
C SER A 281 -7.65 14.98 3.98
N VAL A 282 -7.47 14.48 5.20
CA VAL A 282 -6.90 15.22 6.33
C VAL A 282 -5.37 15.18 6.31
N ASN A 283 -4.74 16.33 6.50
CA ASN A 283 -3.31 16.37 6.77
C ASN A 283 -3.06 16.21 8.28
N TRP A 284 -2.76 14.98 8.70
CA TRP A 284 -2.54 14.63 10.12
C TRP A 284 -1.31 15.29 10.76
N ARG A 285 -0.36 15.80 9.95
CA ARG A 285 0.79 16.56 10.43
C ARG A 285 0.42 17.98 10.90
N ASP A 286 -0.69 18.53 10.40
CA ASP A 286 -1.20 19.82 10.87
C ASP A 286 -2.07 19.61 12.12
N GLN A 287 -1.54 19.99 13.28
CA GLN A 287 -2.25 19.82 14.56
C GLN A 287 -3.61 20.54 14.63
N GLY A 288 -3.81 21.60 13.85
CA GLY A 288 -5.09 22.31 13.79
C GLY A 288 -6.13 21.52 12.99
N GLU A 289 -5.72 20.94 11.86
CA GLU A 289 -6.59 20.09 11.04
C GLU A 289 -6.91 18.78 11.75
N ALA A 290 -5.90 18.12 12.33
CA ALA A 290 -6.06 16.88 13.07
C ALA A 290 -7.08 17.05 14.23
N ARG A 291 -6.97 18.13 15.01
CA ARG A 291 -7.93 18.43 16.09
C ARG A 291 -9.36 18.60 15.58
N GLN A 292 -9.56 19.33 14.49
CA GLN A 292 -10.89 19.48 13.88
C GLN A 292 -11.42 18.15 13.32
N ALA A 293 -10.54 17.36 12.69
CA ALA A 293 -10.91 16.07 12.12
C ALA A 293 -11.39 15.10 13.19
N ILE A 294 -10.68 15.00 14.31
CA ILE A 294 -11.08 14.17 15.46
C ILE A 294 -12.44 14.61 16.03
N GLN A 295 -12.70 15.91 16.11
CA GLN A 295 -14.00 16.42 16.56
C GLN A 295 -15.16 16.03 15.62
N VAL A 296 -14.91 16.01 14.31
CA VAL A 296 -15.89 15.61 13.29
C VAL A 296 -16.06 14.09 13.25
N LEU A 297 -14.98 13.34 13.44
CA LEU A 297 -14.96 11.87 13.47
C LEU A 297 -15.95 11.33 14.52
N GLY A 298 -15.97 11.91 15.73
CA GLY A 298 -16.91 11.52 16.79
C GLY A 298 -18.39 11.81 16.50
N ARG A 299 -18.71 12.56 15.43
CA ARG A 299 -20.08 12.85 14.98
C ARG A 299 -20.48 12.04 13.76
N TRP A 300 -19.55 11.29 13.18
CA TRP A 300 -19.82 10.52 11.97
C TRP A 300 -20.77 9.38 12.28
N THR A 301 -21.61 9.05 11.30
CA THR A 301 -22.41 7.83 11.39
C THR A 301 -21.49 6.63 11.53
N ALA A 302 -21.95 5.66 12.29
CA ALA A 302 -21.29 4.39 12.49
C ALA A 302 -20.95 3.72 11.15
N ILE A 303 -19.66 3.47 10.90
CA ILE A 303 -19.21 2.69 9.74
C ILE A 303 -19.31 1.18 9.99
N ASP A 304 -19.22 0.40 8.92
CA ASP A 304 -19.20 -1.05 8.97
C ASP A 304 -17.80 -1.57 9.35
N VAL A 305 -17.68 -2.88 9.58
CA VAL A 305 -16.42 -3.51 10.05
C VAL A 305 -15.35 -3.52 8.95
N ASP A 306 -15.75 -3.68 7.68
CA ASP A 306 -14.86 -3.63 6.53
C ASP A 306 -14.17 -2.28 6.37
N ASP A 307 -14.92 -1.17 6.53
CA ASP A 307 -14.35 0.18 6.56
C ASP A 307 -13.39 0.37 7.76
N ALA A 308 -13.67 -0.26 8.90
CA ALA A 308 -12.82 -0.16 10.09
C ALA A 308 -11.49 -0.89 9.89
N LEU A 309 -11.48 -2.02 9.18
CA LEU A 309 -10.26 -2.73 8.79
C LEU A 309 -9.38 -1.87 7.88
N GLU A 310 -9.97 -1.08 6.98
CA GLU A 310 -9.21 -0.12 6.14
C GLU A 310 -8.45 0.89 7.01
N LEU A 311 -9.10 1.43 8.04
CA LEU A 311 -8.53 2.41 8.97
C LEU A 311 -7.41 1.85 9.85
N LEU A 312 -7.23 0.54 9.92
CA LEU A 312 -6.13 -0.12 10.62
C LEU A 312 -4.94 -0.41 9.71
N GLY A 313 -5.04 -0.13 8.42
CA GLY A 313 -3.95 -0.31 7.46
C GLY A 313 -2.80 0.70 7.61
N PRO A 314 -1.71 0.50 6.86
CA PRO A 314 -0.49 1.30 6.95
C PRO A 314 -0.68 2.78 6.56
N SER A 315 -1.76 3.11 5.85
CA SER A 315 -2.06 4.48 5.44
C SER A 315 -2.52 5.38 6.59
N PHE A 316 -2.82 4.82 7.77
CA PHE A 316 -3.37 5.54 8.91
C PHE A 316 -2.56 5.28 10.18
N ASP A 317 -1.75 6.26 10.56
CA ASP A 317 -0.87 6.27 11.75
C ASP A 317 -1.52 6.96 12.96
N ASN A 318 -2.55 7.78 12.75
CA ASN A 318 -3.15 8.57 13.82
C ASN A 318 -3.88 7.71 14.87
N SER A 319 -3.39 7.75 16.12
CA SER A 319 -3.94 6.98 17.25
C SER A 319 -5.46 7.17 17.47
N ALA A 320 -6.01 8.37 17.26
CA ALA A 320 -7.45 8.60 17.44
C ALA A 320 -8.30 7.93 16.35
N VAL A 321 -7.81 7.89 15.11
CA VAL A 321 -8.46 7.17 13.99
C VAL A 321 -8.44 5.67 14.26
N ARG A 322 -7.30 5.14 14.69
CA ARG A 322 -7.14 3.72 15.02
C ARG A 322 -8.01 3.31 16.22
N SER A 323 -8.07 4.15 17.25
CA SER A 323 -8.96 3.93 18.40
C SER A 323 -10.43 3.89 17.97
N TYR A 324 -10.85 4.78 17.06
CA TYR A 324 -12.20 4.75 16.50
C TYR A 324 -12.45 3.44 15.73
N ALA A 325 -11.50 2.97 14.92
CA ALA A 325 -11.59 1.69 14.22
C ALA A 325 -11.72 0.51 15.20
N VAL A 326 -10.96 0.50 16.29
CA VAL A 326 -11.06 -0.51 17.35
C VAL A 326 -12.43 -0.45 18.04
N ASP A 327 -12.99 0.74 18.29
CA ASP A 327 -14.35 0.88 18.82
C ASP A 327 -15.42 0.28 17.90
N ARG A 328 -15.18 0.28 16.58
CA ARG A 328 -16.04 -0.44 15.63
C ARG A 328 -15.88 -1.94 15.76
N LEU A 329 -14.65 -2.45 15.84
CA LEU A 329 -14.36 -3.87 16.01
C LEU A 329 -14.91 -4.45 17.32
N ARG A 330 -15.01 -3.65 18.39
CA ARG A 330 -15.61 -4.07 19.66
C ARG A 330 -17.05 -4.58 19.52
N LYS A 331 -17.76 -4.15 18.48
CA LYS A 331 -19.14 -4.57 18.20
C LYS A 331 -19.24 -5.92 17.49
N ALA A 332 -18.17 -6.37 16.84
CA ALA A 332 -18.12 -7.69 16.21
C ALA A 332 -18.06 -8.77 17.29
N ASP A 333 -18.74 -9.88 17.05
CA ASP A 333 -18.66 -11.05 17.92
C ASP A 333 -17.33 -11.80 17.72
N ASP A 334 -17.04 -12.78 18.59
CA ASP A 334 -15.77 -13.51 18.51
C ASP A 334 -15.64 -14.40 17.27
N LYS A 335 -16.77 -14.84 16.67
CA LYS A 335 -16.75 -15.68 15.46
C LYS A 335 -16.39 -14.85 14.23
N GLU A 336 -16.97 -13.65 14.13
CA GLU A 336 -16.66 -12.67 13.09
C GLU A 336 -15.23 -12.14 13.28
N LEU A 337 -14.82 -11.83 14.51
CA LEU A 337 -13.46 -11.37 14.80
C LEU A 337 -12.39 -12.40 14.40
N LEU A 338 -12.67 -13.70 14.59
CA LEU A 338 -11.78 -14.78 14.18
C LEU A 338 -11.48 -14.76 12.67
N LEU A 339 -12.43 -14.32 11.83
CA LEU A 339 -12.24 -14.21 10.38
C LEU A 339 -11.26 -13.13 9.98
N TYR A 340 -10.97 -12.18 10.86
CA TYR A 340 -10.07 -11.06 10.61
C TYR A 340 -8.82 -11.12 11.47
N LEU A 341 -8.74 -12.08 12.41
CA LEU A 341 -7.70 -12.14 13.44
C LEU A 341 -6.30 -12.20 12.84
N LEU A 342 -6.10 -12.93 11.73
CA LEU A 342 -4.79 -12.99 11.06
C LEU A 342 -4.35 -11.60 10.58
N GLN A 343 -5.25 -10.84 9.97
CA GLN A 343 -5.01 -9.49 9.47
C GLN A 343 -4.84 -8.49 10.62
N LEU A 344 -5.60 -8.65 11.70
CA LEU A 344 -5.47 -7.81 12.89
C LEU A 344 -4.15 -8.03 13.62
N VAL A 345 -3.61 -9.26 13.63
CA VAL A 345 -2.25 -9.53 14.10
C VAL A 345 -1.24 -8.78 13.22
N GLN A 346 -1.39 -8.81 11.89
CA GLN A 346 -0.51 -8.03 11.00
C GLN A 346 -0.63 -6.52 11.22
N ALA A 347 -1.84 -6.02 11.50
CA ALA A 347 -2.08 -4.60 11.75
C ALA A 347 -1.36 -4.07 13.01
N LEU A 348 -0.87 -4.94 13.91
CA LEU A 348 -0.02 -4.56 15.04
C LEU A 348 1.32 -3.95 14.59
N LYS A 349 1.81 -4.29 13.39
CA LYS A 349 3.01 -3.65 12.80
C LYS A 349 2.87 -2.14 12.61
N TYR A 350 1.64 -1.66 12.51
CA TYR A 350 1.34 -0.24 12.28
C TYR A 350 1.01 0.50 13.59
N GLU A 351 1.09 -0.17 14.74
CA GLU A 351 0.89 0.44 16.05
C GLU A 351 2.20 1.02 16.58
N HIS A 352 2.11 2.16 17.26
CA HIS A 352 3.24 2.77 17.94
C HIS A 352 3.46 2.11 19.32
N ILE A 353 4.03 0.90 19.32
CA ILE A 353 4.36 0.15 20.55
C ILE A 353 5.85 0.27 20.80
N SER A 354 6.25 1.04 21.81
CA SER A 354 7.65 1.17 22.22
C SER A 354 8.10 -0.10 22.96
N ALA A 355 9.16 -0.74 22.46
CA ALA A 355 9.75 -1.95 23.06
C ALA A 355 10.57 -1.65 24.33
N ASP A 356 11.03 -0.41 24.52
CA ASP A 356 11.96 0.00 25.59
C ASP A 356 11.28 0.63 26.82
N SER A 357 9.96 0.87 26.79
CA SER A 357 9.23 1.39 27.95
C SER A 357 8.87 0.28 28.93
N GLU A 358 8.88 0.63 30.23
CA GLU A 358 8.38 -0.19 31.34
C GLU A 358 6.98 -0.77 31.05
N GLU A 359 6.59 -1.80 31.80
CA GLU A 359 5.51 -2.80 31.59
C GLU A 359 4.20 -2.35 30.88
N GLU A 360 3.89 -1.06 30.78
CA GLU A 360 2.62 -0.46 30.31
C GLU A 360 2.54 -0.06 28.81
N SER A 361 3.61 -0.11 28.02
CA SER A 361 3.62 0.47 26.66
C SER A 361 2.63 -0.12 25.64
N SER A 362 2.25 -1.39 25.78
CA SER A 362 1.23 -2.00 24.94
C SER A 362 -0.19 -1.58 25.32
N GLN A 363 -0.40 -0.97 26.50
CA GLN A 363 -1.69 -0.39 26.89
C GLN A 363 -2.02 0.87 26.10
N ASP A 364 -1.01 1.55 25.55
CA ASP A 364 -1.18 2.74 24.72
C ASP A 364 -1.73 2.39 23.32
N SER A 365 -1.49 1.18 22.83
CA SER A 365 -2.10 0.68 21.60
C SER A 365 -3.52 0.20 21.85
N SER A 366 -4.48 0.94 21.30
CA SER A 366 -5.90 0.57 21.36
C SER A 366 -6.18 -0.82 20.77
N LEU A 367 -5.49 -1.19 19.68
CA LEU A 367 -5.64 -2.48 19.00
C LEU A 367 -5.01 -3.62 19.81
N ALA A 368 -3.77 -3.48 20.26
CA ALA A 368 -3.10 -4.51 21.04
C ALA A 368 -3.88 -4.83 22.33
N ARG A 369 -4.29 -3.79 23.07
CA ARG A 369 -5.11 -3.95 24.28
C ARG A 369 -6.42 -4.67 23.99
N PHE A 370 -7.10 -4.32 22.90
CA PHE A 370 -8.35 -4.95 22.50
C PHE A 370 -8.17 -6.44 22.16
N LEU A 371 -7.17 -6.78 21.34
CA LEU A 371 -6.89 -8.17 20.95
C LEU A 371 -6.51 -9.02 22.17
N ILE A 372 -5.62 -8.52 23.04
CA ILE A 372 -5.20 -9.19 24.26
C ILE A 372 -6.41 -9.49 25.17
N GLN A 373 -7.26 -8.49 25.43
CA GLN A 373 -8.43 -8.67 26.30
C GLN A 373 -9.42 -9.68 25.73
N ARG A 374 -9.73 -9.62 24.42
CA ARG A 374 -10.65 -10.58 23.76
C ARG A 374 -10.06 -11.98 23.72
N ALA A 375 -8.77 -12.11 23.41
CA ALA A 375 -8.06 -13.38 23.34
C ALA A 375 -7.93 -14.06 24.70
N ALA A 376 -7.67 -13.30 25.76
CA ALA A 376 -7.59 -13.84 27.13
C ALA A 376 -8.96 -14.33 27.62
N ALA A 377 -10.06 -13.69 27.21
CA ALA A 377 -11.41 -14.04 27.64
C ALA A 377 -12.03 -15.24 26.87
N ASN A 378 -11.51 -15.57 25.68
CA ASN A 378 -12.05 -16.66 24.84
C ASN A 378 -10.92 -17.59 24.38
N PHE A 379 -10.92 -18.84 24.88
CA PHE A 379 -9.85 -19.80 24.58
C PHE A 379 -9.66 -20.08 23.08
N LEU A 380 -10.74 -20.16 22.30
CA LEU A 380 -10.65 -20.44 20.87
C LEU A 380 -9.92 -19.29 20.16
N LEU A 381 -10.28 -18.04 20.48
CA LEU A 381 -9.61 -16.86 19.94
C LEU A 381 -8.16 -16.77 20.45
N GLY A 382 -7.95 -17.00 21.75
CA GLY A 382 -6.65 -17.00 22.39
C GLY A 382 -5.67 -18.03 21.82
N ASN A 383 -6.15 -19.21 21.44
CA ASN A 383 -5.33 -20.22 20.76
C ASN A 383 -4.82 -19.70 19.41
N TYR A 384 -5.70 -19.23 18.53
CA TYR A 384 -5.26 -18.73 17.22
C TYR A 384 -4.38 -17.48 17.37
N PHE A 385 -4.72 -16.57 18.28
CA PHE A 385 -3.92 -15.39 18.57
C PHE A 385 -2.51 -15.77 19.03
N HIS A 386 -2.39 -16.73 19.94
CA HIS A 386 -1.10 -17.26 20.39
C HIS A 386 -0.27 -17.77 19.21
N TRP A 387 -0.81 -18.69 18.40
CA TRP A 387 -0.07 -19.29 17.30
C TRP A 387 0.31 -18.28 16.21
N TYR A 388 -0.54 -17.30 15.92
CA TYR A 388 -0.23 -16.24 14.97
C TYR A 388 0.92 -15.36 15.48
N LEU A 389 0.91 -15.00 16.76
CA LEU A 389 2.03 -14.26 17.38
C LEU A 389 3.33 -15.07 17.38
N MET A 390 3.28 -16.38 17.66
CA MET A 390 4.49 -17.21 17.68
C MET A 390 5.16 -17.28 16.32
N VAL A 391 4.37 -17.42 15.24
CA VAL A 391 4.91 -17.38 13.87
C VAL A 391 5.62 -16.06 13.57
N GLU A 392 5.03 -14.92 13.98
CA GLU A 392 5.64 -13.59 13.77
C GLU A 392 6.86 -13.34 14.66
N CYS A 393 6.91 -13.96 15.85
CA CYS A 393 8.07 -13.93 16.74
C CYS A 393 9.25 -14.75 16.19
N ASP A 394 8.95 -15.87 15.51
CA ASP A 394 9.92 -16.77 14.90
C ASP A 394 10.40 -16.30 13.52
N ASP A 395 9.74 -15.30 12.91
CA ASP A 395 10.13 -14.78 11.61
C ASP A 395 11.46 -14.02 11.67
N ALA A 396 12.53 -14.74 11.33
CA ALA A 396 13.91 -14.27 11.28
C ALA A 396 14.24 -13.43 10.04
N SER A 397 13.28 -13.22 9.12
CA SER A 397 13.54 -12.55 7.84
C SER A 397 13.97 -11.08 8.01
N PRO A 398 14.79 -10.55 7.09
CA PRO A 398 15.16 -9.12 7.07
C PRO A 398 13.94 -8.20 6.97
N GLU A 399 12.92 -8.60 6.20
CA GLU A 399 11.71 -7.83 5.98
C GLU A 399 10.87 -7.65 7.25
N GLN A 400 10.86 -8.65 8.14
CA GLN A 400 10.20 -8.51 9.44
C GLN A 400 10.87 -7.43 10.29
N GLY A 401 12.19 -7.31 10.25
CA GLY A 401 12.95 -6.37 11.07
C GLY A 401 12.93 -6.70 12.57
N ILE A 402 13.86 -6.11 13.31
CA ILE A 402 14.00 -6.37 14.75
C ILE A 402 12.90 -5.69 15.57
N ASP A 403 12.49 -4.49 15.16
CA ASP A 403 11.50 -3.67 15.87
C ASP A 403 10.12 -4.35 15.87
N ASN A 404 9.63 -4.77 14.71
CA ASN A 404 8.34 -5.49 14.64
C ASN A 404 8.38 -6.80 15.44
N ARG A 405 9.50 -7.54 15.39
CA ARG A 405 9.64 -8.77 16.17
C ARG A 405 9.58 -8.49 17.68
N ASN A 406 10.15 -7.38 18.13
CA ASN A 406 10.06 -6.94 19.52
C ASN A 406 8.63 -6.54 19.90
N ILE A 407 7.90 -5.86 19.01
CA ILE A 407 6.47 -5.56 19.20
C ILE A 407 5.67 -6.85 19.42
N TYR A 408 5.82 -7.85 18.54
CA TYR A 408 5.10 -9.12 18.69
C TYR A 408 5.46 -9.88 19.97
N ARG A 409 6.74 -9.89 20.36
CA ARG A 409 7.18 -10.48 21.64
C ARG A 409 6.57 -9.78 22.84
N LYS A 410 6.52 -8.45 22.83
CA LYS A 410 5.88 -7.64 23.87
C LYS A 410 4.39 -7.98 23.97
N VAL A 411 3.68 -7.98 22.84
CA VAL A 411 2.25 -8.35 22.79
C VAL A 411 2.02 -9.79 23.27
N ALA A 412 2.88 -10.75 22.89
CA ALA A 412 2.78 -12.13 23.35
C ALA A 412 3.02 -12.27 24.87
N TYR A 413 3.97 -11.51 25.41
CA TYR A 413 4.20 -11.44 26.85
C TYR A 413 2.99 -10.87 27.59
N ASP A 414 2.46 -9.74 27.12
CA ASP A 414 1.32 -9.07 27.75
C ASP A 414 0.04 -9.91 27.62
N PHE A 415 -0.13 -10.65 26.52
CA PHE A 415 -1.19 -11.63 26.36
C PHE A 415 -1.11 -12.72 27.44
N MET A 416 0.07 -13.30 27.67
CA MET A 416 0.25 -14.32 28.70
C MET A 416 0.04 -13.75 30.11
N ALA A 417 0.47 -12.51 30.35
CA ALA A 417 0.25 -11.82 31.62
C ALA A 417 -1.24 -11.55 31.89
N GLU A 418 -1.99 -11.12 30.87
CA GLU A 418 -3.44 -10.89 30.98
C GLU A 418 -4.22 -12.21 31.08
N LEU A 419 -3.81 -13.23 30.33
CA LEU A 419 -4.42 -14.56 30.37
C LEU A 419 -4.40 -15.12 31.79
N VAL A 420 -3.26 -15.05 32.48
CA VAL A 420 -3.08 -15.57 33.84
C VAL A 420 -3.98 -14.87 34.88
N LYS A 421 -4.45 -13.66 34.61
CA LYS A 421 -5.40 -12.96 35.50
C LYS A 421 -6.82 -13.52 35.41
N GLN A 422 -7.15 -14.29 34.37
CA GLN A 422 -8.46 -14.92 34.22
C GLN A 422 -8.63 -16.10 35.20
N PRO A 423 -9.87 -16.44 35.61
CA PRO A 423 -10.14 -17.51 36.58
C PRO A 423 -9.48 -18.86 36.26
N ASP A 424 -9.41 -19.24 34.98
CA ASP A 424 -8.78 -20.48 34.48
C ASP A 424 -7.50 -20.20 33.66
N GLY A 425 -6.91 -19.02 33.84
CA GLY A 425 -5.79 -18.52 33.05
C GLY A 425 -4.51 -19.35 33.16
N GLN A 426 -4.21 -19.81 34.38
CA GLN A 426 -3.02 -20.65 34.64
C GLN A 426 -3.12 -22.01 33.94
N GLU A 427 -4.29 -22.65 34.01
CA GLU A 427 -4.52 -23.93 33.33
C GLU A 427 -4.51 -23.72 31.81
N THR A 428 -5.14 -22.66 31.31
CA THR A 428 -5.11 -22.30 29.89
C THR A 428 -3.67 -22.11 29.38
N ARG A 429 -2.82 -21.42 30.16
CA ARG A 429 -1.40 -21.24 29.83
C ARG A 429 -0.65 -22.57 29.78
N LYS A 430 -0.91 -23.50 30.72
CA LYS A 430 -0.36 -24.86 30.68
C LYS A 430 -0.84 -25.62 29.45
N THR A 431 -2.10 -25.46 29.05
CA THR A 431 -2.64 -26.06 27.83
C THR A 431 -1.90 -25.58 26.58
N LEU A 432 -1.66 -24.26 26.44
CA LEU A 432 -0.88 -23.72 25.32
C LEU A 432 0.58 -24.24 25.33
N LEU A 433 1.18 -24.40 26.50
CA LEU A 433 2.51 -25.01 26.63
C LEU A 433 2.51 -26.48 26.15
N ARG A 434 1.53 -27.28 26.56
CA ARG A 434 1.38 -28.69 26.11
C ARG A 434 1.14 -28.78 24.60
N GLN A 435 0.42 -27.82 24.01
CA GLN A 435 0.28 -27.71 22.57
C GLN A 435 1.64 -27.43 21.88
N ALA A 436 2.45 -26.53 22.45
CA ALA A 436 3.79 -26.23 21.93
C ALA A 436 4.72 -27.46 22.01
N GLU A 437 4.65 -28.23 23.09
CA GLU A 437 5.39 -29.50 23.25
C GLU A 437 4.99 -30.53 22.18
N LEU A 438 3.67 -30.71 21.93
CA LEU A 438 3.17 -31.57 20.87
C LEU A 438 3.76 -31.17 19.51
N VAL A 439 3.70 -29.88 19.17
CA VAL A 439 4.22 -29.35 17.89
C VAL A 439 5.73 -29.53 17.79
N ALA A 440 6.48 -29.34 18.88
CA ALA A 440 7.93 -29.56 18.91
C ALA A 440 8.28 -31.03 18.65
N ILE A 441 7.54 -31.97 19.24
CA ILE A 441 7.72 -33.42 19.01
C ILE A 441 7.42 -33.77 17.54
N LEU A 442 6.29 -33.31 17.00
CA LEU A 442 5.93 -33.54 15.60
C LEU A 442 6.98 -32.95 14.63
N SER A 443 7.52 -31.78 14.95
CA SER A 443 8.60 -31.14 14.17
C SER A 443 9.88 -31.97 14.19
N ARG A 444 10.27 -32.50 15.36
CA ARG A 444 11.42 -33.41 15.47
C ARG A 444 11.25 -34.66 14.61
N ILE A 445 10.07 -35.29 14.69
CA ILE A 445 9.74 -36.47 13.86
C ILE A 445 9.80 -36.13 12.38
N ALA A 446 9.20 -35.00 11.96
CA ALA A 446 9.23 -34.54 10.57
C ALA A 446 10.67 -34.34 10.07
N GLN A 447 11.53 -33.74 10.90
CA GLN A 447 12.93 -33.51 10.55
C GLN A 447 13.68 -34.83 10.33
N GLU A 448 13.49 -35.83 11.19
CA GLU A 448 14.13 -37.13 11.05
C GLU A 448 13.67 -37.88 9.79
N VAL A 449 12.36 -37.82 9.48
CA VAL A 449 11.78 -38.39 8.24
C VAL A 449 12.33 -37.71 6.99
N LYS A 450 12.47 -36.38 7.04
CA LYS A 450 12.99 -35.57 5.94
C LYS A 450 14.45 -35.88 5.66
N THR A 451 15.29 -36.03 6.69
CA THR A 451 16.72 -36.37 6.55
C THR A 451 16.99 -37.83 6.22
N SER A 452 16.00 -38.71 6.41
CA SER A 452 16.16 -40.13 6.13
C SER A 452 16.17 -40.40 4.62
N ASN A 453 17.15 -41.18 4.15
CA ASN A 453 17.23 -41.67 2.76
C ASN A 453 16.50 -43.01 2.57
N GLU A 454 15.73 -43.46 3.56
CA GLU A 454 15.00 -44.72 3.48
C GLU A 454 13.80 -44.67 2.53
N SER A 455 13.30 -45.85 2.14
CA SER A 455 12.06 -45.96 1.38
C SER A 455 10.85 -45.48 2.19
N ILE A 456 9.79 -45.01 1.50
CA ILE A 456 8.56 -44.51 2.14
C ILE A 456 7.97 -45.50 3.16
N PRO A 457 7.87 -46.83 2.90
CA PRO A 457 7.37 -47.78 3.90
C PRO A 457 8.21 -47.80 5.19
N LYS A 458 9.54 -47.78 5.07
CA LYS A 458 10.43 -47.71 6.24
C LYS A 458 10.30 -46.39 7.00
N LYS A 459 10.12 -45.28 6.29
CA LYS A 459 9.80 -43.98 6.90
C LYS A 459 8.49 -44.03 7.68
N VAL A 460 7.45 -44.69 7.14
CA VAL A 460 6.18 -44.90 7.85
C VAL A 460 6.41 -45.68 9.14
N ASP A 461 7.10 -46.82 9.08
CA ASP A 461 7.38 -47.63 10.27
C ASP A 461 8.18 -46.87 11.33
N ARG A 462 9.13 -46.04 10.89
CA ARG A 462 9.90 -45.15 11.77
C ARG A 462 9.01 -44.11 12.46
N VAL A 463 8.11 -43.44 11.73
CA VAL A 463 7.15 -42.51 12.35
C VAL A 463 6.27 -43.25 13.34
N LYS A 464 5.75 -44.44 13.00
CA LYS A 464 4.96 -45.27 13.93
C LYS A 464 5.72 -45.54 15.22
N HIS A 465 7.00 -45.90 15.11
CA HIS A 465 7.85 -46.15 16.28
C HIS A 465 8.01 -44.90 17.14
N PHE A 466 8.28 -43.73 16.55
CA PHE A 466 8.38 -42.48 17.31
C PHE A 466 7.07 -42.07 17.98
N LEU A 467 5.95 -42.24 17.29
CA LEU A 467 4.63 -41.93 17.86
C LEU A 467 4.24 -42.87 19.00
N ALA A 468 4.75 -44.11 18.97
CA ALA A 468 4.53 -45.10 20.02
C ALA A 468 5.57 -45.06 21.16
N ASP A 469 6.65 -44.28 21.03
CA ASP A 469 7.68 -44.17 22.05
C ASP A 469 7.13 -43.50 23.32
N PRO A 470 7.13 -44.18 24.48
CA PRO A 470 6.62 -43.63 25.73
C PRO A 470 7.29 -42.32 26.15
N LYS A 471 8.54 -42.07 25.72
CA LYS A 471 9.26 -40.82 26.03
C LYS A 471 8.65 -39.58 25.40
N ASN A 472 7.83 -39.74 24.37
CA ASN A 472 7.16 -38.63 23.70
C ASN A 472 5.78 -38.34 24.29
N GLU A 473 5.27 -39.17 25.21
CA GLU A 473 4.00 -38.96 25.93
C GLU A 473 2.78 -38.71 25.00
N LEU A 474 2.81 -39.22 23.76
CA LEU A 474 1.74 -38.99 22.77
C LEU A 474 0.58 -40.00 22.85
N LEU A 475 0.79 -41.12 23.56
CA LEU A 475 -0.19 -42.19 23.70
C LEU A 475 -1.31 -41.88 24.71
N SER A 476 -1.13 -40.85 25.54
CA SER A 476 -2.13 -40.38 26.49
C SER A 476 -1.94 -38.90 26.76
N PHE A 477 -2.98 -38.11 26.48
CA PHE A 477 -3.08 -36.72 26.87
C PHE A 477 -4.07 -36.60 28.03
N ASP A 478 -3.54 -36.47 29.25
CA ASP A 478 -4.34 -36.25 30.46
C ASP A 478 -3.90 -34.94 31.15
N PRO A 479 -4.80 -33.94 31.30
CA PRO A 479 -6.16 -33.89 30.76
C PRO A 479 -6.18 -33.83 29.21
N PRO A 480 -7.32 -34.10 28.54
CA PRO A 480 -7.44 -34.00 27.09
C PRO A 480 -6.93 -32.66 26.56
N LEU A 481 -6.21 -32.69 25.44
CA LEU A 481 -5.55 -31.51 24.86
C LEU A 481 -6.41 -30.94 23.71
N PRO A 482 -6.74 -29.66 23.69
CA PRO A 482 -7.32 -29.02 22.51
C PRO A 482 -6.33 -29.02 21.34
N MET A 483 -6.78 -29.42 20.16
CA MET A 483 -5.94 -29.43 18.95
C MET A 483 -5.54 -28.00 18.55
N PRO A 484 -4.25 -27.68 18.36
CA PRO A 484 -3.82 -26.33 17.96
C PRO A 484 -4.53 -25.80 16.72
N LEU A 485 -4.66 -26.66 15.71
CA LEU A 485 -5.30 -26.39 14.42
C LEU A 485 -6.81 -26.09 14.54
N ASP A 486 -7.49 -26.74 15.48
CA ASP A 486 -8.92 -26.66 15.72
C ASP A 486 -9.22 -26.85 17.22
N PRO A 487 -9.22 -25.75 18.01
CA PRO A 487 -9.36 -25.80 19.46
C PRO A 487 -10.68 -26.37 19.95
N SER A 488 -11.68 -26.50 19.07
CA SER A 488 -12.96 -27.13 19.39
C SER A 488 -12.86 -28.66 19.53
N VAL A 489 -11.77 -29.26 19.02
CA VAL A 489 -11.52 -30.70 19.05
C VAL A 489 -10.55 -31.03 20.19
N LEU A 490 -11.05 -31.75 21.20
CA LEU A 490 -10.25 -32.28 22.31
C LEU A 490 -9.70 -33.66 21.94
N ILE A 491 -8.37 -33.81 21.95
CA ILE A 491 -7.66 -35.06 21.68
C ILE A 491 -7.18 -35.74 22.96
N THR A 492 -7.27 -37.07 23.00
CA THR A 492 -6.90 -37.90 24.15
C THR A 492 -5.67 -38.74 23.92
N SER A 493 -5.36 -39.08 22.66
CA SER A 493 -4.15 -39.83 22.29
C SER A 493 -3.91 -39.81 20.79
N ILE A 494 -2.68 -40.09 20.36
CA ILE A 494 -2.37 -40.41 18.96
C ILE A 494 -2.63 -41.90 18.68
N ILE A 495 -2.93 -42.23 17.42
CA ILE A 495 -3.11 -43.61 16.93
C ILE A 495 -1.94 -43.92 15.97
N PRO A 496 -0.82 -44.48 16.46
CA PRO A 496 0.38 -44.69 15.65
C PRO A 496 0.12 -45.50 14.38
N ASP A 497 -0.71 -46.54 14.47
CA ASP A 497 -0.98 -47.43 13.34
C ASP A 497 -1.66 -46.75 12.15
N GLN A 498 -2.32 -45.62 12.37
CA GLN A 498 -3.04 -44.84 11.36
C GLN A 498 -2.21 -43.66 10.81
N THR A 499 -0.89 -43.84 10.75
CA THR A 499 0.06 -42.89 10.15
C THR A 499 0.41 -43.25 8.71
N VAL A 500 0.57 -42.23 7.87
CA VAL A 500 1.02 -42.35 6.48
C VAL A 500 2.07 -41.29 6.19
N VAL A 501 3.12 -41.60 5.43
CA VAL A 501 4.07 -40.60 4.89
C VAL A 501 3.74 -40.41 3.42
N PHE A 502 3.47 -39.17 3.02
CA PHE A 502 3.12 -38.85 1.63
C PHE A 502 4.38 -38.80 0.77
N LYS A 503 4.25 -39.28 -0.47
CA LYS A 503 5.32 -39.26 -1.47
C LYS A 503 5.43 -37.86 -2.07
N SER A 504 6.22 -37.00 -1.44
CA SER A 504 6.53 -35.63 -1.86
C SER A 504 7.97 -35.28 -1.47
N SER A 505 8.57 -34.26 -2.09
CA SER A 505 9.95 -33.83 -1.79
C SER A 505 10.18 -33.53 -0.30
N LEU A 506 9.15 -32.98 0.37
CA LEU A 506 9.20 -32.66 1.80
C LEU A 506 8.75 -33.80 2.72
N ASN A 507 8.30 -34.94 2.17
CA ASN A 507 7.79 -36.11 2.90
C ASN A 507 6.88 -35.78 4.10
N PRO A 508 5.82 -34.97 3.93
CA PRO A 508 4.90 -34.69 5.02
C PRO A 508 4.20 -35.97 5.48
N PHE A 509 3.76 -36.03 6.73
CA PHE A 509 3.13 -37.23 7.28
C PHE A 509 1.77 -36.94 7.88
N LYS A 510 0.84 -37.88 7.67
CA LYS A 510 -0.46 -37.92 8.31
C LYS A 510 -0.32 -38.56 9.69
N CYS A 511 -0.85 -37.92 10.72
CA CYS A 511 -1.08 -38.55 12.02
C CYS A 511 -2.58 -38.45 12.38
N THR A 512 -3.06 -39.46 13.09
CA THR A 512 -4.48 -39.56 13.47
C THR A 512 -4.60 -39.58 14.98
N PHE A 513 -5.49 -38.77 15.53
CA PHE A 513 -5.74 -38.62 16.96
C PHE A 513 -7.11 -39.18 17.31
N ARG A 514 -7.23 -39.72 18.52
CA ARG A 514 -8.51 -40.06 19.13
C ARG A 514 -9.04 -38.82 19.86
N THR A 515 -10.32 -38.53 19.67
CA THR A 515 -11.02 -37.43 20.33
C THR A 515 -11.76 -37.90 21.58
N THR A 516 -12.18 -36.96 22.43
CA THR A 516 -13.03 -37.27 23.60
C THR A 516 -14.39 -37.83 23.23
N THR A 517 -14.88 -37.61 22.00
CA THR A 517 -16.13 -38.19 21.49
C THR A 517 -15.97 -39.62 20.98
N GLY A 518 -14.73 -40.14 20.98
CA GLY A 518 -14.40 -41.47 20.45
C GLY A 518 -14.16 -41.50 18.93
N SER A 519 -14.32 -40.37 18.24
CA SER A 519 -14.02 -40.23 16.82
C SER A 519 -12.51 -40.09 16.56
N SER A 520 -12.13 -40.17 15.28
CA SER A 520 -10.76 -39.91 14.84
C SER A 520 -10.64 -38.54 14.19
N TYR A 521 -9.58 -37.79 14.52
CA TYR A 521 -9.22 -36.53 13.88
C TYR A 521 -7.82 -36.65 13.27
N ALA A 522 -7.70 -36.50 11.96
CA ALA A 522 -6.44 -36.66 11.26
C ALA A 522 -5.91 -35.30 10.78
N ILE A 523 -4.59 -35.12 10.87
CA ILE A 523 -3.87 -33.96 10.34
C ILE A 523 -2.73 -34.43 9.46
N ILE A 524 -2.31 -33.57 8.54
CA ILE A 524 -1.05 -33.67 7.80
C ILE A 524 -0.09 -32.66 8.42
N PHE A 525 1.04 -33.13 8.93
CA PHE A 525 2.11 -32.27 9.43
C PHE A 525 3.18 -32.07 8.35
N LYS A 526 3.57 -30.82 8.11
CA LYS A 526 4.52 -30.41 7.06
C LYS A 526 5.70 -29.67 7.69
N LEU A 527 6.91 -29.99 7.24
CA LEU A 527 8.15 -29.33 7.67
C LEU A 527 9.02 -28.94 6.47
N GLY A 528 9.50 -27.70 6.47
CA GLY A 528 10.21 -27.04 5.38
C GLY A 528 9.30 -26.33 4.38
N ASP A 529 8.07 -26.04 4.75
CA ASP A 529 7.07 -25.34 3.93
C ASP A 529 6.45 -24.20 4.73
N ASP A 530 6.20 -23.06 4.09
CA ASP A 530 5.59 -21.89 4.73
C ASP A 530 4.08 -21.90 4.49
N LEU A 531 3.33 -22.44 5.46
CA LEU A 531 1.88 -22.59 5.33
C LEU A 531 1.09 -21.30 5.56
N ARG A 532 1.75 -20.15 5.81
CA ARG A 532 1.04 -18.87 5.96
C ARG A 532 0.26 -18.50 4.70
N GLN A 533 0.78 -18.85 3.53
CA GLN A 533 0.10 -18.62 2.25
C GLN A 533 -1.19 -19.45 2.15
N ASP A 534 -1.09 -20.77 2.31
CA ASP A 534 -2.25 -21.67 2.30
C ASP A 534 -3.28 -21.30 3.39
N GLN A 535 -2.80 -20.95 4.58
CA GLN A 535 -3.64 -20.52 5.69
C GLN A 535 -4.42 -19.25 5.34
N LEU A 536 -3.77 -18.22 4.77
CA LEU A 536 -4.45 -17.02 4.31
C LEU A 536 -5.52 -17.37 3.26
N VAL A 537 -5.19 -18.22 2.29
CA VAL A 537 -6.16 -18.60 1.25
C VAL A 537 -7.37 -19.31 1.85
N ILE A 538 -7.16 -20.32 2.69
CA ILE A 538 -8.25 -21.02 3.37
C ILE A 538 -9.09 -20.10 4.26
N GLN A 539 -8.46 -19.14 4.94
CA GLN A 539 -9.17 -18.13 5.72
C GLN A 539 -10.08 -17.29 4.82
N ILE A 540 -9.59 -16.82 3.67
CA ILE A 540 -10.39 -16.06 2.71
C ILE A 540 -11.50 -16.94 2.10
N ILE A 541 -11.25 -18.23 1.84
CA ILE A 541 -12.28 -19.17 1.39
C ILE A 541 -13.36 -19.32 2.46
N THR A 542 -12.98 -19.44 3.73
CA THR A 542 -13.92 -19.51 4.87
C THR A 542 -14.77 -18.24 4.96
N LEU A 543 -14.16 -17.07 4.76
CA LEU A 543 -14.89 -15.80 4.72
C LEU A 543 -15.87 -15.75 3.54
N MET A 544 -15.40 -16.09 2.34
CA MET A 544 -16.25 -16.11 1.13
C MET A 544 -17.43 -17.05 1.29
N ASP A 545 -17.22 -18.24 1.87
CA ASP A 545 -18.29 -19.19 2.20
C ASP A 545 -19.34 -18.57 3.13
N GLN A 546 -18.91 -17.89 4.20
CA GLN A 546 -19.85 -17.20 5.10
C GLN A 546 -20.59 -16.04 4.44
N LEU A 547 -19.94 -15.29 3.55
CA LEU A 547 -20.58 -14.22 2.78
C LEU A 547 -21.65 -14.79 1.83
N LEU A 548 -21.36 -15.92 1.18
CA LEU A 548 -22.31 -16.62 0.32
C LEU A 548 -23.49 -17.17 1.13
N GLN A 549 -23.23 -17.77 2.30
CA GLN A 549 -24.28 -18.24 3.20
C GLN A 549 -25.17 -17.10 3.73
N LYS A 550 -24.62 -15.91 3.99
CA LYS A 550 -25.42 -14.70 4.36
C LYS A 550 -26.40 -14.30 3.24
N GLU A 551 -26.05 -14.55 1.99
CA GLU A 551 -26.93 -14.36 0.82
C GLU A 551 -27.82 -15.59 0.54
N ASN A 552 -27.92 -16.54 1.49
CA ASN A 552 -28.64 -17.82 1.37
C ASN A 552 -28.13 -18.73 0.24
N LEU A 553 -26.85 -18.60 -0.11
CA LEU A 553 -26.19 -19.41 -1.13
C LEU A 553 -25.19 -20.38 -0.49
N ASP A 554 -25.67 -21.56 -0.11
CA ASP A 554 -24.80 -22.66 0.34
C ASP A 554 -24.22 -23.40 -0.88
N LEU A 555 -22.92 -23.21 -1.11
CA LEU A 555 -22.17 -23.87 -2.17
C LEU A 555 -21.45 -25.14 -1.71
N LYS A 556 -21.70 -25.63 -0.50
CA LYS A 556 -21.09 -26.86 0.03
C LYS A 556 -19.57 -26.83 -0.02
N LEU A 557 -18.97 -25.66 0.28
CA LEU A 557 -17.53 -25.50 0.36
C LEU A 557 -16.97 -26.26 1.57
N SER A 558 -15.75 -26.77 1.44
CA SER A 558 -15.07 -27.52 2.51
C SER A 558 -13.74 -26.86 2.87
N PRO A 559 -13.76 -25.69 3.54
CA PRO A 559 -12.55 -25.02 4.01
C PRO A 559 -11.91 -25.82 5.16
N TYR A 560 -11.05 -26.77 4.81
CA TYR A 560 -10.28 -27.56 5.77
C TYR A 560 -9.33 -26.66 6.55
N LYS A 561 -9.11 -26.94 7.84
CA LYS A 561 -8.29 -26.09 8.70
C LYS A 561 -6.80 -26.16 8.33
N ILE A 562 -6.11 -25.02 8.38
CA ILE A 562 -4.65 -24.93 8.24
C ILE A 562 -4.13 -24.01 9.35
N LEU A 563 -3.01 -24.38 9.95
CA LEU A 563 -2.30 -23.56 10.92
C LEU A 563 -0.79 -23.69 10.69
N ALA A 564 -0.16 -22.57 10.34
CA ALA A 564 1.28 -22.41 10.44
C ALA A 564 1.67 -22.37 11.93
N THR A 565 2.65 -23.20 12.31
CA THR A 565 3.22 -23.21 13.67
C THR A 565 4.58 -22.51 13.73
N SER A 566 5.22 -22.31 12.57
CA SER A 566 6.38 -21.44 12.38
C SER A 566 6.43 -20.99 10.91
N THR A 567 7.46 -20.24 10.52
CA THR A 567 7.71 -19.85 9.11
C THR A 567 8.12 -21.01 8.20
N SER A 568 8.31 -22.21 8.75
CA SER A 568 8.72 -23.40 7.99
C SER A 568 8.03 -24.68 8.45
N ALA A 569 7.03 -24.61 9.32
CA ALA A 569 6.30 -25.77 9.81
C ALA A 569 4.82 -25.43 10.03
N GLY A 570 3.98 -26.45 9.90
CA GLY A 570 2.58 -26.33 10.26
C GLY A 570 1.80 -27.60 9.99
N ALA A 571 0.49 -27.51 10.19
CA ALA A 571 -0.42 -28.61 10.00
C ALA A 571 -1.64 -28.21 9.17
N SER A 572 -2.18 -29.16 8.42
CA SER A 572 -3.47 -29.05 7.75
C SER A 572 -4.38 -30.20 8.14
N GLN A 573 -5.67 -29.94 8.21
CA GLN A 573 -6.68 -30.96 8.48
C GLN A 573 -6.69 -31.96 7.32
N PHE A 574 -6.66 -33.24 7.65
CA PHE A 574 -6.82 -34.29 6.66
C PHE A 574 -8.31 -34.55 6.44
N VAL A 575 -8.80 -34.21 5.25
CA VAL A 575 -10.15 -34.57 4.79
C VAL A 575 -10.04 -35.87 3.99
N GLN A 576 -10.91 -36.83 4.28
CA GLN A 576 -10.92 -38.12 3.58
C GLN A 576 -11.40 -37.94 2.13
N SER A 577 -10.46 -37.84 1.20
CA SER A 577 -10.71 -37.60 -0.22
C SER A 577 -9.67 -38.29 -1.11
N GLN A 578 -9.90 -38.27 -2.42
CA GLN A 578 -8.94 -38.71 -3.43
C GLN A 578 -8.74 -37.62 -4.48
N SER A 579 -7.53 -37.49 -5.01
CA SER A 579 -7.28 -36.58 -6.13
C SER A 579 -7.94 -37.10 -7.41
N LEU A 580 -8.38 -36.17 -8.26
CA LEU A 580 -8.94 -36.52 -9.57
C LEU A 580 -7.94 -37.32 -10.41
N SER A 581 -6.63 -37.07 -10.27
CA SER A 581 -5.57 -37.88 -10.87
C SER A 581 -5.62 -39.34 -10.40
N SER A 582 -5.70 -39.57 -9.08
CA SER A 582 -5.79 -40.92 -8.52
C SER A 582 -7.07 -41.64 -8.95
N ILE A 583 -8.18 -40.91 -9.04
CA ILE A 583 -9.47 -41.42 -9.51
C ILE A 583 -9.40 -41.78 -11.01
N ALA A 584 -8.84 -40.90 -11.84
CA ALA A 584 -8.66 -41.13 -13.28
C ALA A 584 -7.77 -42.34 -13.59
N ASN A 585 -6.78 -42.62 -12.74
CA ASN A 585 -5.96 -43.81 -12.87
C ASN A 585 -6.72 -45.11 -12.55
N LYS A 586 -7.78 -45.05 -11.74
CA LYS A 586 -8.60 -46.21 -11.35
C LYS A 586 -9.78 -46.46 -12.30
N PHE A 587 -10.38 -45.40 -12.82
CA PHE A 587 -11.58 -45.46 -13.65
C PHE A 587 -11.31 -44.87 -15.03
N LYS A 588 -11.67 -45.59 -16.10
CA LYS A 588 -11.40 -45.16 -17.48
C LYS A 588 -12.49 -44.27 -18.07
N ASN A 589 -13.76 -44.58 -17.80
CA ASN A 589 -14.91 -43.87 -18.37
C ASN A 589 -15.56 -43.02 -17.29
N ASN A 590 -15.59 -41.70 -17.51
CA ASN A 590 -16.12 -40.69 -16.59
C ASN A 590 -15.66 -40.90 -15.12
N PRO A 591 -14.37 -40.71 -14.84
CA PRO A 591 -13.75 -41.23 -13.63
C PRO A 591 -14.35 -40.68 -12.33
N ALA A 592 -14.61 -39.37 -12.29
CA ALA A 592 -15.22 -38.72 -11.15
C ALA A 592 -16.66 -39.22 -10.92
N LEU A 593 -17.47 -39.37 -11.97
CA LEU A 593 -18.82 -39.93 -11.84
C LEU A 593 -18.80 -41.38 -11.37
N ALA A 594 -17.90 -42.20 -11.92
CA ALA A 594 -17.75 -43.60 -11.51
C ALA A 594 -17.38 -43.71 -10.02
N TYR A 595 -16.50 -42.83 -9.54
CA TYR A 595 -16.14 -42.74 -8.13
C TYR A 595 -17.36 -42.38 -7.27
N LEU A 596 -18.13 -41.36 -7.63
CA LEU A 596 -19.34 -40.99 -6.88
C LEU A 596 -20.39 -42.11 -6.91
N LYS A 597 -20.57 -42.78 -8.05
CA LYS A 597 -21.51 -43.89 -8.22
C LYS A 597 -21.19 -45.09 -7.33
N ILE A 598 -19.91 -45.43 -7.16
CA ILE A 598 -19.51 -46.55 -6.31
C ILE A 598 -19.74 -46.25 -4.83
N ASN A 599 -19.56 -44.99 -4.41
CA ASN A 599 -19.75 -44.60 -3.01
C ASN A 599 -21.21 -44.26 -2.68
N ASN A 600 -21.99 -43.75 -3.65
CA ASN A 600 -23.36 -43.28 -3.48
C ASN A 600 -24.28 -43.68 -4.66
N PRO A 601 -24.50 -44.99 -4.89
CA PRO A 601 -25.32 -45.46 -6.00
C PRO A 601 -26.81 -45.14 -5.81
N ASP A 602 -27.48 -44.77 -6.90
CA ASP A 602 -28.95 -44.70 -7.00
C ASP A 602 -29.40 -44.92 -8.46
N ASP A 603 -29.90 -46.11 -8.78
CA ASP A 603 -30.30 -46.48 -10.14
C ASP A 603 -31.54 -45.75 -10.65
N ASN A 604 -32.29 -45.06 -9.78
CA ASN A 604 -33.45 -44.25 -10.18
C ASN A 604 -33.05 -42.88 -10.73
N GLN A 605 -31.79 -42.46 -10.53
CA GLN A 605 -31.29 -41.16 -10.96
C GLN A 605 -30.63 -41.24 -12.35
N PRO A 606 -30.73 -40.19 -13.19
CA PRO A 606 -30.23 -40.22 -14.58
C PRO A 606 -28.75 -40.59 -14.74
N LEU A 607 -27.92 -40.24 -13.74
CA LEU A 607 -26.48 -40.54 -13.73
C LEU A 607 -26.11 -41.72 -12.82
N GLY A 608 -27.10 -42.39 -12.21
CA GLY A 608 -26.89 -43.54 -11.32
C GLY A 608 -26.29 -43.18 -9.96
N VAL A 609 -26.32 -41.91 -9.56
CA VAL A 609 -25.75 -41.38 -8.31
C VAL A 609 -26.86 -40.67 -7.54
N ARG A 610 -26.84 -40.76 -6.20
CA ARG A 610 -27.76 -40.00 -5.34
C ARG A 610 -27.75 -38.52 -5.69
N GLN A 611 -28.94 -37.94 -5.78
CA GLN A 611 -29.12 -36.54 -6.17
C GLN A 611 -28.40 -35.57 -5.22
N GLU A 612 -28.42 -35.83 -3.91
CA GLU A 612 -27.74 -35.00 -2.89
C GLU A 612 -26.22 -34.94 -3.11
N THR A 613 -25.60 -36.07 -3.49
CA THR A 613 -24.17 -36.16 -3.78
C THR A 613 -23.81 -35.37 -5.04
N LEU A 614 -24.63 -35.46 -6.09
CA LEU A 614 -24.41 -34.68 -7.32
C LEU A 614 -24.66 -33.19 -7.12
N ASP A 615 -25.68 -32.80 -6.36
CA ASP A 615 -25.94 -31.39 -6.03
C ASP A 615 -24.77 -30.81 -5.21
N THR A 616 -24.26 -31.55 -4.23
CA THR A 616 -23.05 -31.19 -3.46
C THR A 616 -21.85 -30.99 -4.36
N TYR A 617 -21.64 -31.92 -5.30
CA TYR A 617 -20.56 -31.82 -6.28
C TYR A 617 -20.67 -30.59 -7.19
N VAL A 618 -21.85 -30.36 -7.77
CA VAL A 618 -22.11 -29.23 -8.66
C VAL A 618 -21.91 -27.89 -7.94
N ARG A 619 -22.45 -27.76 -6.73
CA ARG A 619 -22.33 -26.56 -5.89
C ARG A 619 -20.88 -26.28 -5.50
N SER A 620 -20.16 -27.30 -5.02
CA SER A 620 -18.79 -27.14 -4.56
C SER A 620 -17.83 -26.86 -5.73
N CYS A 621 -18.01 -27.50 -6.88
CA CYS A 621 -17.31 -27.12 -8.11
C CYS A 621 -17.54 -25.65 -8.48
N ALA A 622 -18.79 -25.17 -8.48
CA ALA A 622 -19.10 -23.79 -8.80
C ALA A 622 -18.41 -22.80 -7.85
N GLY A 623 -18.51 -23.05 -6.55
CA GLY A 623 -17.87 -22.21 -5.53
C GLY A 623 -16.35 -22.15 -5.68
N TYR A 624 -15.67 -23.29 -5.78
CA TYR A 624 -14.22 -23.30 -5.95
C TYR A 624 -13.75 -22.70 -7.27
N CYS A 625 -14.48 -22.87 -8.39
CA CYS A 625 -14.15 -22.23 -9.66
C CYS A 625 -14.16 -20.70 -9.56
N VAL A 626 -15.22 -20.11 -8.96
CA VAL A 626 -15.34 -18.65 -8.78
C VAL A 626 -14.28 -18.13 -7.82
N ILE A 627 -14.11 -18.77 -6.67
CA ILE A 627 -13.16 -18.38 -5.64
C ILE A 627 -11.72 -18.42 -6.17
N THR A 628 -11.33 -19.49 -6.86
CA THR A 628 -9.96 -19.63 -7.37
C THR A 628 -9.67 -18.68 -8.52
N TYR A 629 -10.68 -18.31 -9.32
CA TYR A 629 -10.58 -17.22 -10.30
C TYR A 629 -10.33 -15.87 -9.62
N ILE A 630 -11.12 -15.51 -8.60
CA ILE A 630 -10.98 -14.24 -7.86
C ILE A 630 -9.61 -14.13 -7.20
N LEU A 631 -9.16 -15.20 -6.53
CA LEU A 631 -7.87 -15.24 -5.85
C LEU A 631 -6.69 -15.45 -6.80
N GLY A 632 -6.96 -15.78 -8.08
CA GLY A 632 -5.94 -16.07 -9.08
C GLY A 632 -5.04 -17.24 -8.67
N VAL A 633 -5.63 -18.33 -8.17
CA VAL A 633 -4.87 -19.51 -7.73
C VAL A 633 -4.32 -20.26 -8.94
N GLY A 634 -2.99 -20.38 -9.02
CA GLY A 634 -2.28 -21.09 -10.07
C GLY A 634 -1.98 -22.55 -9.74
N ASP A 635 -1.30 -23.24 -10.66
CA ASP A 635 -0.90 -24.65 -10.57
C ASP A 635 -2.08 -25.59 -10.26
N ARG A 636 -3.23 -25.32 -10.87
CA ARG A 636 -4.43 -26.17 -10.72
C ARG A 636 -4.35 -27.35 -11.70
N HIS A 637 -3.82 -28.47 -11.23
CA HIS A 637 -3.78 -29.77 -11.93
C HIS A 637 -4.57 -30.84 -11.17
N LEU A 638 -4.81 -31.99 -11.79
CA LEU A 638 -5.68 -33.06 -11.27
C LEU A 638 -5.22 -33.66 -9.93
N GLU A 639 -3.98 -33.42 -9.49
CA GLU A 639 -3.52 -33.85 -8.15
C GLU A 639 -3.96 -32.90 -7.04
N ASN A 640 -4.10 -31.59 -7.36
CA ASN A 640 -4.54 -30.54 -6.44
C ASN A 640 -6.08 -30.41 -6.38
N LEU A 641 -6.80 -31.14 -7.23
CA LEU A 641 -8.25 -31.21 -7.25
C LEU A 641 -8.69 -32.49 -6.53
N LEU A 642 -9.33 -32.33 -5.37
CA LEU A 642 -9.73 -33.42 -4.50
C LEU A 642 -11.24 -33.61 -4.53
N LEU A 643 -11.67 -34.88 -4.49
CA LEU A 643 -13.07 -35.28 -4.44
C LEU A 643 -13.28 -36.23 -3.25
N ALA A 644 -14.17 -35.84 -2.35
CA ALA A 644 -14.62 -36.69 -1.25
C ALA A 644 -15.72 -37.66 -1.71
N PRO A 645 -15.89 -38.81 -1.02
CA PRO A 645 -16.91 -39.81 -1.39
C PRO A 645 -18.33 -39.26 -1.46
N ASP A 646 -18.66 -38.30 -0.58
CA ASP A 646 -19.98 -37.68 -0.41
C ASP A 646 -20.31 -36.60 -1.44
N GLY A 647 -19.38 -36.28 -2.34
CA GLY A 647 -19.56 -35.31 -3.42
C GLY A 647 -18.86 -33.97 -3.16
N HIS A 648 -18.30 -33.72 -1.97
CA HIS A 648 -17.55 -32.47 -1.74
C HIS A 648 -16.30 -32.40 -2.62
N PHE A 649 -16.26 -31.42 -3.50
CA PHE A 649 -15.10 -31.08 -4.31
C PHE A 649 -14.36 -29.90 -3.67
N PHE A 650 -13.03 -29.98 -3.61
CA PHE A 650 -12.21 -28.89 -3.08
C PHE A 650 -10.80 -28.88 -3.66
N HIS A 651 -10.18 -27.70 -3.61
CA HIS A 651 -8.80 -27.50 -4.04
C HIS A 651 -7.85 -27.62 -2.85
N ALA A 652 -6.69 -28.23 -3.06
CA ALA A 652 -5.58 -28.25 -2.10
C ALA A 652 -4.31 -27.63 -2.69
N ASP A 653 -3.35 -27.36 -1.82
CA ASP A 653 -2.05 -26.74 -2.13
C ASP A 653 -2.21 -25.35 -2.76
N PHE A 654 -1.94 -24.27 -2.02
CA PHE A 654 -2.07 -22.90 -2.54
C PHE A 654 -0.71 -22.22 -2.72
N GLY A 655 0.32 -22.98 -3.09
CA GLY A 655 1.68 -22.46 -3.30
C GLY A 655 1.82 -21.42 -4.42
N TYR A 656 0.79 -21.22 -5.25
CA TYR A 656 0.74 -20.17 -6.28
C TYR A 656 -0.60 -19.41 -6.23
N ILE A 657 -0.56 -18.11 -5.92
CA ILE A 657 -1.72 -17.22 -5.86
C ILE A 657 -1.52 -15.92 -6.63
N LEU A 658 -2.55 -15.08 -6.73
CA LEU A 658 -2.49 -13.75 -7.33
C LEU A 658 -1.95 -13.78 -8.77
N GLY A 659 -2.43 -14.76 -9.55
CA GLY A 659 -2.10 -14.94 -10.96
C GLY A 659 -0.71 -15.50 -11.23
N ARG A 660 0.04 -15.90 -10.21
CA ARG A 660 1.28 -16.66 -10.39
C ARG A 660 0.93 -18.07 -10.82
N ASP A 661 1.68 -18.61 -11.78
CA ASP A 661 1.56 -19.99 -12.21
C ASP A 661 2.93 -20.46 -12.74
N PRO A 662 3.36 -21.69 -12.45
CA PRO A 662 4.57 -22.25 -13.07
C PRO A 662 4.45 -22.42 -14.58
N LYS A 663 3.23 -22.55 -15.12
CA LYS A 663 2.94 -22.72 -16.55
C LYS A 663 2.75 -21.36 -17.23
N PRO A 664 3.43 -21.10 -18.36
CA PRO A 664 3.16 -19.90 -19.15
C PRO A 664 1.75 -19.98 -19.74
N PHE A 665 1.02 -18.85 -19.74
CA PHE A 665 -0.34 -18.74 -20.28
C PHE A 665 -1.38 -19.68 -19.65
N ALA A 666 -1.25 -19.93 -18.34
CA ALA A 666 -2.24 -20.70 -17.59
C ALA A 666 -3.65 -20.07 -17.73
N PRO A 667 -4.70 -20.91 -17.86
CA PRO A 667 -6.07 -20.41 -17.97
C PRO A 667 -6.48 -19.67 -16.69
N LEU A 668 -7.30 -18.64 -16.84
CA LEU A 668 -7.72 -17.78 -15.72
C LEU A 668 -8.64 -18.49 -14.72
N MET A 669 -9.37 -19.49 -15.19
CA MET A 669 -10.22 -20.34 -14.37
C MET A 669 -9.92 -21.81 -14.72
N LYS A 670 -9.82 -22.66 -13.69
CA LYS A 670 -9.66 -24.10 -13.90
C LYS A 670 -11.01 -24.80 -13.93
N LEU A 671 -11.34 -25.36 -15.09
CA LEU A 671 -12.46 -26.28 -15.29
C LEU A 671 -11.95 -27.48 -16.10
N SER A 672 -11.80 -28.65 -15.48
CA SER A 672 -11.25 -29.82 -16.16
C SER A 672 -12.34 -30.64 -16.88
N LYS A 673 -11.94 -31.45 -17.86
CA LYS A 673 -12.86 -32.34 -18.57
C LYS A 673 -13.55 -33.32 -17.61
N GLU A 674 -12.78 -33.87 -16.67
CA GLU A 674 -13.28 -34.79 -15.65
C GLU A 674 -14.37 -34.13 -14.79
N MET A 675 -14.28 -32.81 -14.58
CA MET A 675 -15.30 -32.07 -13.85
C MET A 675 -16.60 -31.96 -14.63
N VAL A 676 -16.51 -31.55 -15.90
CA VAL A 676 -17.67 -31.35 -16.77
C VAL A 676 -18.34 -32.68 -17.12
N ASP A 677 -17.55 -33.73 -17.39
CA ASP A 677 -18.06 -35.06 -17.67
C ASP A 677 -18.82 -35.62 -16.45
N CYS A 678 -18.36 -35.34 -15.23
CA CYS A 678 -19.04 -35.75 -14.00
C CYS A 678 -20.46 -35.18 -13.89
N MET A 679 -20.68 -33.98 -14.41
CA MET A 679 -22.00 -33.32 -14.46
C MET A 679 -22.89 -33.90 -15.59
N GLY A 680 -22.37 -34.79 -16.44
CA GLY A 680 -23.09 -35.31 -17.61
C GLY A 680 -22.82 -34.52 -18.90
N GLY A 681 -21.76 -33.70 -18.90
CA GLY A 681 -21.34 -32.94 -20.07
C GLY A 681 -22.02 -31.58 -20.21
N VAL A 682 -21.60 -30.82 -21.22
CA VAL A 682 -21.94 -29.39 -21.43
C VAL A 682 -23.42 -29.14 -21.72
N ASN A 683 -24.13 -30.15 -22.21
CA ASN A 683 -25.56 -30.06 -22.52
C ASN A 683 -26.46 -30.55 -21.37
N SER A 684 -25.87 -30.98 -20.25
CA SER A 684 -26.62 -31.48 -19.10
C SER A 684 -27.30 -30.37 -18.31
N GLU A 685 -28.39 -30.71 -17.61
CA GLU A 685 -29.05 -29.79 -16.66
C GLU A 685 -28.13 -29.44 -15.49
N TYR A 686 -27.29 -30.37 -15.03
CA TYR A 686 -26.32 -30.11 -13.96
C TYR A 686 -25.25 -29.10 -14.36
N TYR A 687 -24.79 -29.11 -15.62
CA TYR A 687 -23.84 -28.10 -16.11
C TYR A 687 -24.47 -26.70 -16.20
N LYS A 688 -25.76 -26.62 -16.58
CA LYS A 688 -26.51 -25.35 -16.54
C LYS A 688 -26.65 -24.83 -15.11
N GLN A 689 -26.95 -25.71 -14.15
CA GLN A 689 -27.00 -25.35 -12.72
C GLN A 689 -25.63 -24.90 -12.20
N PHE A 690 -24.55 -25.58 -12.59
CA PHE A 690 -23.18 -25.15 -12.30
C PHE A 690 -22.93 -23.70 -12.76
N LYS A 691 -23.23 -23.37 -14.03
CA LYS A 691 -23.09 -21.99 -14.53
C LYS A 691 -23.93 -21.00 -13.73
N GLN A 692 -25.17 -21.36 -13.39
CA GLN A 692 -26.04 -20.50 -12.58
C GLN A 692 -25.46 -20.23 -11.19
N TYR A 693 -24.94 -21.26 -10.49
CA TYR A 693 -24.26 -21.06 -9.20
C TYR A 693 -23.00 -20.22 -9.34
N CYS A 694 -22.22 -20.39 -10.41
CA CYS A 694 -21.06 -19.56 -10.71
C CYS A 694 -21.44 -18.08 -10.81
N PHE A 695 -22.51 -17.74 -11.53
CA PHE A 695 -23.00 -16.36 -11.65
C PHE A 695 -23.50 -15.79 -10.32
N LEU A 696 -24.32 -16.55 -9.59
CA LEU A 696 -24.83 -16.12 -8.28
C LEU A 696 -23.70 -15.87 -7.29
N ALA A 697 -22.71 -16.77 -7.25
CA ALA A 697 -21.55 -16.63 -6.39
C ALA A 697 -20.68 -15.43 -6.77
N PHE A 698 -20.41 -15.23 -8.06
CA PHE A 698 -19.61 -14.10 -8.54
C PHE A 698 -20.27 -12.75 -8.21
N THR A 699 -21.59 -12.63 -8.43
CA THR A 699 -22.35 -11.43 -8.05
C THR A 699 -22.34 -11.19 -6.54
N ALA A 700 -22.58 -12.23 -5.73
CA ALA A 700 -22.58 -12.11 -4.27
C ALA A 700 -21.22 -11.68 -3.71
N LEU A 701 -20.12 -12.24 -4.23
CA LEU A 701 -18.76 -11.88 -3.82
C LEU A 701 -18.37 -10.48 -4.31
N ARG A 702 -18.78 -10.07 -5.52
CA ARG A 702 -18.58 -8.70 -6.03
C ARG A 702 -19.20 -7.64 -5.14
N LYS A 703 -20.39 -7.88 -4.56
CA LYS A 703 -21.04 -6.94 -3.62
C LYS A 703 -20.23 -6.73 -2.33
N ASN A 704 -19.43 -7.72 -1.94
CA ASN A 704 -18.63 -7.72 -0.72
C ASN A 704 -17.12 -7.57 -1.00
N SER A 705 -16.74 -7.03 -2.17
CA SER A 705 -15.34 -6.94 -2.60
C SER A 705 -14.48 -6.10 -1.65
N ASN A 706 -15.04 -5.02 -1.07
CA ASN A 706 -14.30 -4.11 -0.19
C ASN A 706 -13.69 -4.83 1.01
N LEU A 707 -14.46 -5.70 1.67
CA LEU A 707 -13.96 -6.49 2.79
C LEU A 707 -12.78 -7.37 2.38
N ILE A 708 -12.91 -8.09 1.26
CA ILE A 708 -11.85 -8.98 0.75
C ILE A 708 -10.60 -8.18 0.40
N LEU A 709 -10.76 -7.03 -0.28
CA LEU A 709 -9.66 -6.14 -0.66
C LEU A 709 -8.95 -5.54 0.57
N ASN A 710 -9.71 -5.13 1.59
CA ASN A 710 -9.14 -4.58 2.83
C ASN A 710 -8.36 -5.64 3.60
N LEU A 711 -8.83 -6.90 3.62
CA LEU A 711 -8.07 -8.00 4.23
C LEU A 711 -6.77 -8.28 3.48
N PHE A 712 -6.77 -8.27 2.14
CA PHE A 712 -5.53 -8.37 1.37
C PHE A 712 -4.60 -7.17 1.61
N SER A 713 -5.15 -5.97 1.77
CA SER A 713 -4.37 -4.76 2.05
C SER A 713 -3.63 -4.85 3.39
N LEU A 714 -4.20 -5.52 4.39
CA LEU A 714 -3.55 -5.75 5.69
C LEU A 714 -2.50 -6.87 5.67
N MET A 715 -2.46 -7.68 4.59
CA MET A 715 -1.50 -8.77 4.43
C MET A 715 -0.29 -8.39 3.56
N VAL A 716 -0.22 -7.16 3.06
CA VAL A 716 0.85 -6.69 2.17
C VAL A 716 2.24 -6.85 2.81
N ASP A 717 2.35 -6.51 4.10
CA ASP A 717 3.60 -6.60 4.87
C ASP A 717 3.73 -7.91 5.67
N ALA A 718 2.92 -8.93 5.37
CA ALA A 718 2.91 -10.20 6.11
C ALA A 718 4.03 -11.18 5.73
N ASN A 719 4.96 -10.77 4.86
CA ASN A 719 6.06 -11.59 4.36
C ASN A 719 5.64 -12.94 3.74
N ILE A 720 4.42 -13.02 3.21
CA ILE A 720 3.90 -14.21 2.53
C ILE A 720 4.60 -14.37 1.16
N PRO A 721 5.03 -15.58 0.76
CA PRO A 721 5.89 -15.79 -0.41
C PRO A 721 5.46 -15.07 -1.70
N ASP A 722 4.23 -15.29 -2.19
CA ASP A 722 3.77 -14.68 -3.45
C ASP A 722 3.39 -13.20 -3.31
N ILE A 723 2.95 -12.77 -2.11
CA ILE A 723 2.63 -11.36 -1.84
C ILE A 723 3.92 -10.54 -1.83
N ARG A 724 4.97 -11.04 -1.16
CA ARG A 724 6.28 -10.37 -1.05
C ARG A 724 6.93 -10.08 -2.40
N LEU A 725 6.63 -10.86 -3.44
CA LEU A 725 7.19 -10.64 -4.78
C LEU A 725 6.65 -9.36 -5.43
N GLU A 726 5.37 -9.04 -5.25
CA GLU A 726 4.72 -7.86 -5.82
C GLU A 726 3.67 -7.28 -4.84
N PRO A 727 4.10 -6.77 -3.67
CA PRO A 727 3.20 -6.32 -2.60
C PRO A 727 2.21 -5.26 -3.09
N ASP A 728 2.72 -4.29 -3.84
CA ASP A 728 1.97 -3.15 -4.39
C ASP A 728 0.86 -3.56 -5.37
N LYS A 729 1.02 -4.73 -6.01
CA LYS A 729 0.08 -5.24 -7.00
C LYS A 729 -0.85 -6.31 -6.44
N ALA A 730 -0.59 -6.85 -5.25
CA ALA A 730 -1.37 -7.95 -4.69
C ALA A 730 -2.87 -7.60 -4.63
N VAL A 731 -3.21 -6.45 -4.03
CA VAL A 731 -4.59 -5.97 -3.94
C VAL A 731 -5.16 -5.61 -5.31
N LEU A 732 -4.36 -5.01 -6.19
CA LEU A 732 -4.79 -4.65 -7.55
C LEU A 732 -5.17 -5.89 -8.37
N LYS A 733 -4.38 -6.97 -8.29
CA LYS A 733 -4.67 -8.21 -9.01
C LYS A 733 -6.00 -8.83 -8.59
N VAL A 734 -6.32 -8.84 -7.29
CA VAL A 734 -7.62 -9.33 -6.80
C VAL A 734 -8.75 -8.40 -7.25
N ARG A 735 -8.54 -7.08 -7.16
CA ARG A 735 -9.52 -6.08 -7.61
C ARG A 735 -9.85 -6.24 -9.09
N ASP A 736 -8.83 -6.43 -9.93
CA ASP A 736 -9.01 -6.56 -11.37
C ASP A 736 -9.78 -7.84 -11.73
N ARG A 737 -9.69 -8.91 -10.91
CA ARG A 737 -10.55 -10.12 -11.06
C ARG A 737 -12.01 -9.86 -10.72
N PHE A 738 -12.29 -8.90 -9.85
CA PHE A 738 -13.66 -8.54 -9.55
C PHE A 738 -14.31 -7.74 -10.68
N HIS A 739 -13.57 -7.03 -11.54
CA HIS A 739 -14.11 -6.18 -12.61
C HIS A 739 -15.10 -5.11 -12.11
N LEU A 740 -14.75 -4.40 -11.03
CA LEU A 740 -15.64 -3.43 -10.35
C LEU A 740 -16.02 -2.22 -11.23
N GLU A 741 -15.27 -1.98 -12.30
CA GLU A 741 -15.56 -0.98 -13.33
C GLU A 741 -16.74 -1.34 -14.23
N LEU A 742 -17.10 -2.62 -14.31
CA LEU A 742 -18.20 -3.11 -15.15
C LEU A 742 -19.51 -3.15 -14.36
N SER A 743 -20.63 -2.89 -15.06
CA SER A 743 -21.96 -3.18 -14.53
C SER A 743 -22.14 -4.68 -14.26
N GLU A 744 -23.16 -5.04 -13.49
CA GLU A 744 -23.42 -6.45 -13.15
C GLU A 744 -23.65 -7.31 -14.41
N GLU A 745 -24.42 -6.81 -15.38
CA GLU A 745 -24.72 -7.52 -16.64
C GLU A 745 -23.46 -7.71 -17.50
N GLU A 746 -22.62 -6.69 -17.61
CA GLU A 746 -21.36 -6.74 -18.36
C GLU A 746 -20.35 -7.67 -17.68
N ALA A 747 -20.27 -7.63 -16.34
CA ALA A 747 -19.40 -8.49 -15.57
C ALA A 747 -19.79 -9.97 -15.68
N LEU A 748 -21.09 -10.29 -15.65
CA LEU A 748 -21.59 -11.65 -15.87
C LEU A 748 -21.32 -12.12 -17.30
N SER A 749 -21.53 -11.25 -18.30
CA SER A 749 -21.21 -11.56 -19.71
C SER A 749 -19.71 -11.83 -19.89
N HIS A 750 -18.86 -11.03 -19.26
CA HIS A 750 -17.41 -11.23 -19.26
C HIS A 750 -17.03 -12.56 -18.59
N PHE A 751 -17.61 -12.84 -17.42
CA PHE A 751 -17.34 -14.06 -16.68
C PHE A 751 -17.83 -15.30 -17.42
N ASP A 752 -18.95 -15.23 -18.14
CA ASP A 752 -19.44 -16.33 -18.97
C ASP A 752 -18.44 -16.69 -20.08
N ARG A 753 -17.85 -15.68 -20.73
CA ARG A 753 -16.77 -15.88 -21.70
C ARG A 753 -15.56 -16.58 -21.07
N ILE A 754 -15.20 -16.27 -19.83
CA ILE A 754 -14.12 -16.98 -19.11
C ILE A 754 -14.47 -18.46 -18.88
N ILE A 755 -15.74 -18.78 -18.58
CA ILE A 755 -16.21 -20.16 -18.45
C ILE A 755 -16.10 -20.90 -19.79
N GLU A 756 -16.53 -20.27 -20.88
CA GLU A 756 -16.45 -20.83 -22.22
C GLU A 756 -15.00 -20.99 -22.70
N GLU A 757 -14.11 -20.04 -22.41
CA GLU A 757 -12.68 -20.13 -22.71
C GLU A 757 -12.00 -21.23 -21.89
N ALA A 758 -12.32 -21.37 -20.60
CA ALA A 758 -11.80 -22.44 -19.76
C ALA A 758 -12.26 -23.83 -20.25
N GLN A 759 -13.49 -23.92 -20.74
CA GLN A 759 -14.03 -25.11 -21.39
C GLN A 759 -13.32 -25.38 -22.73
N THR A 760 -13.22 -24.39 -23.61
CA THR A 760 -12.69 -24.53 -25.00
C THR A 760 -11.19 -24.62 -25.09
N SER A 761 -10.45 -24.28 -24.03
CA SER A 761 -9.02 -24.58 -23.84
C SER A 761 -8.79 -26.10 -23.66
N TYR A 762 -9.37 -26.89 -24.56
CA TYR A 762 -9.15 -28.29 -24.82
C TYR A 762 -7.80 -28.50 -25.52
N ALA A 763 -6.72 -27.96 -24.96
CA ALA A 763 -5.35 -28.32 -25.32
C ALA A 763 -4.62 -29.10 -24.20
N PRO A 764 -5.20 -30.12 -23.53
CA PRO A 764 -4.66 -30.63 -22.28
C PRO A 764 -3.64 -31.76 -22.46
N VAL A 765 -3.36 -32.23 -23.69
CA VAL A 765 -2.44 -33.37 -23.86
C VAL A 765 -0.97 -32.92 -23.92
N VAL A 766 -0.69 -31.69 -24.35
CA VAL A 766 0.69 -31.18 -24.50
C VAL A 766 1.15 -30.45 -23.23
N ILE A 767 0.25 -29.70 -22.57
CA ILE A 767 0.58 -28.89 -21.38
C ILE A 767 0.72 -29.76 -20.12
N ASP A 768 -0.07 -30.83 -19.97
CA ASP A 768 0.07 -31.73 -18.82
C ASP A 768 1.29 -32.67 -18.96
N LYS A 769 1.72 -33.01 -20.18
CA LYS A 769 3.02 -33.69 -20.42
C LYS A 769 4.23 -32.81 -20.11
N LEU A 770 4.14 -31.52 -20.44
CA LEU A 770 5.16 -30.52 -20.05
C LEU A 770 5.25 -30.40 -18.52
N HIS A 771 4.15 -30.60 -17.80
CA HIS A 771 4.10 -30.59 -16.34
C HIS A 771 4.77 -31.82 -15.71
N GLU A 772 4.54 -33.03 -16.24
CA GLU A 772 5.29 -34.23 -15.81
C GLU A 772 6.80 -34.04 -16.01
N TRP A 773 7.21 -33.40 -17.11
CA TRP A 773 8.62 -33.09 -17.37
C TRP A 773 9.16 -32.03 -16.42
N ALA A 774 8.43 -30.94 -16.16
CA ALA A 774 8.87 -29.89 -15.24
C ALA A 774 8.99 -30.39 -13.79
N GLN A 775 8.09 -31.29 -13.34
CA GLN A 775 8.19 -31.94 -12.04
C GLN A 775 9.38 -32.91 -11.96
N ALA A 776 9.67 -33.64 -13.05
CA ALA A 776 10.85 -34.51 -13.13
C ALA A 776 12.19 -33.74 -13.11
N PHE A 777 12.19 -32.45 -13.47
CA PHE A 777 13.36 -31.57 -13.34
C PHE A 777 13.48 -30.90 -11.95
N ARG A 778 12.42 -30.92 -11.13
CA ARG A 778 12.42 -30.40 -9.74
C ARG A 778 12.67 -31.49 -8.69
N ALA A 779 12.42 -32.76 -9.01
CA ALA A 779 12.80 -33.92 -8.20
C ALA A 779 14.29 -34.25 -8.40
#